data_AF-A0A162X0E3-F1
#
_entry.id   AF-A0A162X0E3-F1
#
_cell.length_a   1.000
_cell.length_b   1.000
_cell.length_c   1.000
_cell.angle_alpha   90.00
_cell.angle_beta   90.00
_cell.angle_gamma   90.00
#
_symmetry.space_group_name_H-M   'P 1'
#
loop_
_entity.id
_entity.type
_entity.pdbx_description
1 polymer ?
#
loop_
_entity_poly.entity_id
_entity_poly.type
_entity_poly.pdbx_seq_one_letter_code
_entity_poly.pdbx_strand_id
1 'polypeptide(L)'
;MTQASASVTMAKRQKVLMPTIEGYSSNWDRTRLSEEIRHRTETEEDEKLFSCLEWLRSYITTCFTNTTPRTPATKQLPVSSEEVAGKHIALQAAWKISVLRPGHVQNLSLALISALQIHPAARLLPSKTGGKHLFSNLSKLNSAISSDDFDLERVRPLWNAVLKNESDDIIWSQAETAVTESTPPPRPVSSFQQTPLSINTGSFANSTEHRKHVDGVLKEELGQLYVGVPGYFKAFFGDVPGLESAAQAVLDKCQEGESPLYQEESGWQGWPEGAREGEVLSWFAPLTEQLLDFAEEHRPGPRIRRRTVARPHQPLQGSTADRKLDISFSRILVPGELKSNALADKASKAWLNLGRYAREVLAAQDSRRFVLGFTLCGSLMRLWSFNRLGGIASEQFDINEDGLQFVSAVLGFLWIGEEQLGFDPTIITAGDKRYIEIERDDGKERLVINKMIKRVACVAGRATTCWRVHRADKPSTSLVVKDSWQYPEREEEGEMLREATEKDVVNVARYFHHETVRVGGQDDNIRTNVRRGLDITKAENYTIKKPMPPPSTTGRRASRKDRSSSLAGRKRSSSYTDAPLPHSKRTCSSSPTKPAIANRIHRRVIVRDYGKPIYKSSSRTSLLAALEGCIEGYESLHTQAGMLQRDISPNNLLVNEEDNSSWPAFLIDLDLAIKEQREQASGARGKTGTRAFMAIGVLFDDEQHLFMHDLESFFWVLFWICIHYDGQQERIVPRFDKWNYLDAEELADSKKGVVVDERDFLKTAQTNFTPYYQSLISCVNKLRRKVFPNGERWRDPSPQLYLDMKGILRAARNELEELEG
;
A
#
# COMPACT_ATOMS: atom_id res chain seq x y z
N MET A 1 24.24 25.96 31.29
CA MET A 1 25.02 25.94 32.54
C MET A 1 24.22 25.14 33.56
N THR A 2 24.59 23.97 34.08
CA THR A 2 25.77 23.12 33.95
C THR A 2 25.42 21.75 34.60
N GLN A 3 25.76 20.64 33.94
CA GLN A 3 26.25 19.31 34.43
C GLN A 3 25.68 18.68 35.74
N ALA A 4 25.15 17.45 35.76
CA ALA A 4 25.74 16.12 35.52
C ALA A 4 26.47 15.48 36.73
N SER A 5 26.30 14.14 36.86
CA SER A 5 26.98 13.13 37.73
C SER A 5 26.41 12.93 39.16
N ALA A 6 26.32 11.75 39.78
CA ALA A 6 26.88 10.42 39.49
C ALA A 6 26.08 9.30 40.20
N SER A 7 26.18 8.10 39.62
CA SER A 7 25.91 6.78 40.19
C SER A 7 26.67 6.51 41.50
N VAL A 8 26.28 5.42 42.19
CA VAL A 8 26.86 4.75 43.38
C VAL A 8 25.89 4.84 44.57
N THR A 9 25.22 3.72 44.89
CA THR A 9 25.03 3.13 46.24
C THR A 9 23.92 2.05 46.18
N MET A 10 24.22 0.87 45.64
CA MET A 10 23.47 -0.37 45.93
C MET A 10 24.44 -1.57 45.99
N ALA A 11 25.49 -1.38 46.81
CA ALA A 11 26.35 -2.45 47.29
C ALA A 11 26.50 -2.26 48.80
N LYS A 12 25.48 -2.68 49.56
CA LYS A 12 25.52 -2.86 51.03
C LYS A 12 24.19 -3.43 51.53
N ARG A 13 24.05 -4.76 51.47
CA ARG A 13 23.23 -5.57 52.41
C ARG A 13 23.44 -7.05 52.11
N GLN A 14 24.65 -7.54 52.37
CA GLN A 14 24.93 -8.97 52.48
C GLN A 14 26.06 -9.16 53.49
N LYS A 15 25.69 -9.23 54.77
CA LYS A 15 26.56 -9.65 55.89
C LYS A 15 25.73 -9.74 57.17
N VAL A 16 25.10 -10.89 57.44
CA VAL A 16 24.98 -11.47 58.80
C VAL A 16 24.77 -12.98 58.65
N LEU A 17 25.82 -13.74 58.96
CA LEU A 17 25.87 -15.01 59.70
C LEU A 17 27.03 -15.88 59.19
N MET A 18 28.09 -15.97 59.99
CA MET A 18 28.97 -17.13 60.10
C MET A 18 28.95 -17.60 61.55
N PRO A 19 29.23 -18.88 61.81
CA PRO A 19 30.12 -19.24 62.90
C PRO A 19 31.36 -20.00 62.40
N THR A 20 32.41 -19.81 63.18
CA THR A 20 33.80 -20.26 63.09
C THR A 20 33.96 -21.74 63.43
N ILE A 21 34.75 -22.49 62.64
CA ILE A 21 35.51 -23.68 63.08
C ILE A 21 36.89 -23.62 62.41
N GLU A 22 37.95 -23.55 63.22
CA GLU A 22 39.36 -23.69 62.85
C GLU A 22 39.77 -25.17 62.88
N GLY A 23 40.70 -25.57 62.00
CA GLY A 23 41.58 -26.74 62.22
C GLY A 23 41.69 -27.74 61.07
N TYR A 24 42.87 -27.80 60.45
CA TYR A 24 43.45 -28.87 59.64
C TYR A 24 42.93 -29.15 58.20
N SER A 25 43.77 -28.72 57.25
CA SER A 25 44.27 -29.44 56.06
C SER A 25 43.33 -30.32 55.23
N SER A 26 43.12 -29.88 53.98
CA SER A 26 43.10 -30.64 52.71
C SER A 26 41.85 -30.37 51.85
N ASN A 27 42.08 -30.00 50.59
CA ASN A 27 41.15 -29.82 49.46
C ASN A 27 39.64 -29.98 49.73
N TRP A 28 38.91 -28.86 49.81
CA TRP A 28 37.45 -28.83 49.72
C TRP A 28 36.98 -27.81 48.67
N ASP A 29 36.32 -28.34 47.64
CA ASP A 29 35.81 -27.65 46.48
C ASP A 29 34.53 -26.86 46.83
N ARG A 30 34.66 -25.53 46.94
CA ARG A 30 33.55 -24.60 47.26
C ARG A 30 32.41 -24.66 46.25
N THR A 31 32.68 -25.13 45.03
CA THR A 31 31.69 -25.29 43.95
C THR A 31 30.73 -26.42 44.28
N ARG A 32 31.27 -27.55 44.76
CA ARG A 32 30.50 -28.76 45.09
C ARG A 32 29.59 -28.56 46.31
N LEU A 33 30.04 -27.82 47.33
CA LEU A 33 29.18 -27.50 48.49
C LEU A 33 28.06 -26.53 48.12
N SER A 34 28.28 -25.61 47.17
CA SER A 34 27.24 -24.70 46.67
C SER A 34 26.21 -25.41 45.81
N GLU A 35 26.65 -26.38 44.99
CA GLU A 35 25.77 -27.22 44.19
C GLU A 35 25.04 -28.24 45.05
N GLU A 36 25.67 -28.81 46.08
CA GLU A 36 25.03 -29.79 46.96
C GLU A 36 24.06 -29.13 47.95
N ILE A 37 24.32 -27.88 48.38
CA ILE A 37 23.34 -27.06 49.10
C ILE A 37 22.20 -26.66 48.15
N ARG A 38 22.49 -26.24 46.91
CA ARG A 38 21.46 -25.89 45.92
C ARG A 38 20.60 -27.09 45.54
N HIS A 39 21.19 -28.26 45.36
CA HIS A 39 20.52 -29.50 45.00
C HIS A 39 19.75 -30.11 46.20
N ARG A 40 20.23 -29.92 47.45
CA ARG A 40 19.46 -30.25 48.66
C ARG A 40 18.31 -29.28 48.91
N THR A 41 18.46 -27.99 48.62
CA THR A 41 17.34 -27.03 48.69
C THR A 41 16.33 -27.24 47.57
N GLU A 42 16.76 -27.60 46.36
CA GLU A 42 15.87 -27.93 45.24
C GLU A 42 15.10 -29.26 45.50
N THR A 43 15.74 -30.27 46.09
CA THR A 43 15.06 -31.55 46.41
C THR A 43 14.14 -31.48 47.63
N GLU A 44 14.47 -30.71 48.68
CA GLU A 44 13.53 -30.46 49.78
C GLU A 44 12.33 -29.59 49.36
N GLU A 45 12.53 -28.64 48.44
CA GLU A 45 11.44 -27.84 47.89
C GLU A 45 10.56 -28.67 46.96
N ASP A 46 11.12 -29.55 46.12
CA ASP A 46 10.38 -30.43 45.22
C ASP A 46 9.59 -31.52 45.98
N GLU A 47 10.11 -32.09 47.08
CA GLU A 47 9.35 -33.01 47.94
C GLU A 47 8.18 -32.32 48.67
N LYS A 48 8.41 -31.08 49.16
CA LYS A 48 7.34 -30.25 49.78
C LYS A 48 6.31 -29.81 48.74
N LEU A 49 6.72 -29.57 47.49
CA LEU A 49 5.84 -29.28 46.36
C LEU A 49 5.00 -30.50 45.99
N PHE A 50 5.62 -31.67 45.87
CA PHE A 50 4.95 -32.93 45.54
C PHE A 50 3.91 -33.31 46.60
N SER A 51 4.24 -33.14 47.88
CA SER A 51 3.29 -33.36 49.00
C SER A 51 2.12 -32.35 48.99
N CYS A 52 2.37 -31.08 48.63
CA CYS A 52 1.30 -30.09 48.44
C CYS A 52 0.40 -30.41 47.24
N LEU A 53 0.98 -30.91 46.13
CA LEU A 53 0.25 -31.28 44.91
C LEU A 53 -0.64 -32.51 45.14
N GLU A 54 -0.14 -33.52 45.86
CA GLU A 54 -0.93 -34.69 46.26
C GLU A 54 -2.03 -34.32 47.28
N TRP A 55 -1.76 -33.39 48.22
CA TRP A 55 -2.79 -32.87 49.12
C TRP A 55 -3.90 -32.11 48.35
N LEU A 56 -3.53 -31.22 47.43
CA LEU A 56 -4.49 -30.47 46.60
C LEU A 56 -5.30 -31.39 45.68
N ARG A 57 -4.65 -32.38 45.08
CA ARG A 57 -5.32 -33.41 44.25
C ARG A 57 -6.29 -34.23 45.09
N SER A 58 -5.89 -34.62 46.30
CA SER A 58 -6.76 -35.34 47.26
C SER A 58 -7.92 -34.46 47.75
N TYR A 59 -7.68 -33.19 48.06
CA TYR A 59 -8.70 -32.22 48.47
C TYR A 59 -9.75 -32.00 47.37
N ILE A 60 -9.31 -31.72 46.13
CA ILE A 60 -10.20 -31.54 44.97
C ILE A 60 -10.99 -32.82 44.72
N THR A 61 -10.35 -33.99 44.76
CA THR A 61 -11.04 -35.26 44.58
C THR A 61 -12.08 -35.46 45.69
N THR A 62 -11.76 -35.18 46.95
CA THR A 62 -12.68 -35.36 48.10
C THR A 62 -13.85 -34.38 48.08
N CYS A 63 -13.64 -33.13 47.65
CA CYS A 63 -14.70 -32.13 47.48
C CYS A 63 -15.70 -32.50 46.38
N PHE A 64 -15.27 -33.21 45.33
CA PHE A 64 -16.10 -33.49 44.14
C PHE A 64 -16.46 -34.98 43.94
N THR A 65 -16.10 -35.89 44.85
CA THR A 65 -16.48 -37.32 44.76
C THR A 65 -17.44 -37.79 45.86
N ASN A 66 -17.64 -37.03 46.93
CA ASN A 66 -18.60 -37.38 47.97
C ASN A 66 -20.02 -36.93 47.59
N THR A 67 -20.91 -37.91 47.41
CA THR A 67 -22.27 -37.81 46.83
C THR A 67 -23.36 -37.31 47.79
N THR A 68 -23.07 -36.35 48.67
CA THR A 68 -24.12 -35.73 49.53
C THR A 68 -24.32 -34.24 49.21
N PRO A 69 -25.53 -33.80 48.83
CA PRO A 69 -25.81 -32.40 48.55
C PRO A 69 -25.73 -31.59 49.85
N ARG A 70 -24.96 -30.49 49.85
CA ARG A 70 -24.92 -29.55 50.97
C ARG A 70 -26.17 -28.66 50.93
N THR A 71 -27.14 -28.93 51.80
CA THR A 71 -28.36 -28.10 51.96
C THR A 71 -28.10 -26.85 52.81
N PRO A 72 -28.79 -25.72 52.54
CA PRO A 72 -28.67 -24.51 53.34
C PRO A 72 -29.73 -24.48 54.45
N ALA A 73 -29.35 -24.60 55.72
CA ALA A 73 -30.23 -24.22 56.82
C ALA A 73 -29.47 -23.81 58.10
N THR A 74 -29.98 -22.73 58.67
CA THR A 74 -29.65 -21.99 59.90
C THR A 74 -29.50 -22.83 61.17
N LYS A 75 -28.43 -22.58 61.96
CA LYS A 75 -28.46 -22.47 63.44
C LYS A 75 -27.15 -21.84 63.98
N GLN A 76 -27.30 -20.96 64.97
CA GLN A 76 -26.25 -20.17 65.61
C GLN A 76 -25.41 -20.96 66.64
N LEU A 77 -24.13 -20.54 66.74
CA LEU A 77 -23.13 -20.62 67.83
C LEU A 77 -22.32 -21.93 68.04
N PRO A 78 -21.05 -21.88 68.52
CA PRO A 78 -20.10 -20.75 68.61
C PRO A 78 -18.79 -20.98 67.82
N VAL A 79 -18.11 -19.87 67.56
CA VAL A 79 -16.75 -19.77 67.02
C VAL A 79 -15.78 -20.67 67.81
N SER A 80 -15.19 -21.66 67.14
CA SER A 80 -14.04 -22.40 67.66
C SER A 80 -13.03 -22.65 66.53
N SER A 81 -11.80 -22.92 66.93
CA SER A 81 -10.50 -22.76 66.26
C SER A 81 -10.27 -23.36 64.85
N GLU A 82 -11.28 -23.86 64.15
CA GLU A 82 -11.14 -24.48 62.83
C GLU A 82 -11.29 -23.49 61.65
N GLU A 83 -12.03 -22.39 61.82
CA GLU A 83 -12.21 -21.40 60.74
C GLU A 83 -10.94 -20.57 60.47
N VAL A 84 -10.09 -20.41 61.49
CA VAL A 84 -8.78 -19.75 61.38
C VAL A 84 -7.75 -20.68 60.72
N ALA A 85 -7.81 -22.00 60.98
CA ALA A 85 -6.95 -22.98 60.33
C ALA A 85 -7.27 -23.10 58.83
N GLY A 86 -8.55 -23.15 58.45
CA GLY A 86 -8.99 -23.20 57.04
C GLY A 86 -8.59 -21.97 56.23
N LYS A 87 -8.75 -20.76 56.79
CA LYS A 87 -8.31 -19.51 56.13
C LYS A 87 -6.80 -19.39 56.01
N HIS A 88 -6.03 -19.89 56.99
CA HIS A 88 -4.57 -19.84 56.94
C HIS A 88 -4.00 -20.83 55.91
N ILE A 89 -4.61 -22.01 55.78
CA ILE A 89 -4.25 -23.02 54.77
C ILE A 89 -4.60 -22.54 53.36
N ALA A 90 -5.77 -21.93 53.16
CA ALA A 90 -6.17 -21.37 51.86
C ALA A 90 -5.29 -20.20 51.41
N LEU A 91 -4.86 -19.33 52.33
CA LEU A 91 -3.94 -18.22 52.03
C LEU A 91 -2.51 -18.70 51.75
N GLN A 92 -2.04 -19.74 52.45
CA GLN A 92 -0.74 -20.38 52.14
C GLN A 92 -0.75 -21.08 50.78
N ALA A 93 -1.87 -21.72 50.39
CA ALA A 93 -2.02 -22.35 49.09
C ALA A 93 -2.08 -21.32 47.94
N ALA A 94 -2.83 -20.22 48.11
CA ALA A 94 -2.92 -19.15 47.12
C ALA A 94 -1.58 -18.42 46.91
N TRP A 95 -0.82 -18.18 47.99
CA TRP A 95 0.52 -17.59 47.88
C TRP A 95 1.50 -18.57 47.20
N LYS A 96 1.48 -19.86 47.55
CA LYS A 96 2.35 -20.86 46.92
C LYS A 96 2.06 -21.11 45.44
N ILE A 97 0.80 -21.01 44.99
CA ILE A 97 0.46 -21.12 43.55
C ILE A 97 1.08 -19.99 42.72
N SER A 98 1.21 -18.78 43.30
CA SER A 98 1.84 -17.64 42.62
C SER A 98 3.35 -17.77 42.39
N VAL A 99 3.99 -18.79 42.99
CA VAL A 99 5.44 -19.06 42.91
C VAL A 99 5.74 -20.31 42.05
N LEU A 100 4.73 -20.99 41.52
CA LEU A 100 4.90 -22.20 40.71
C LEU A 100 5.30 -21.88 39.26
N ARG A 101 6.13 -22.74 38.65
CA ARG A 101 6.44 -22.66 37.21
C ARG A 101 5.17 -22.87 36.36
N PRO A 102 5.01 -22.17 35.22
CA PRO A 102 3.78 -22.21 34.40
C PRO A 102 3.30 -23.63 34.01
N GLY A 103 4.22 -24.54 33.67
CA GLY A 103 3.86 -25.92 33.30
C GLY A 103 3.23 -26.75 34.43
N HIS A 104 3.52 -26.44 35.70
CA HIS A 104 2.90 -27.12 36.84
C HIS A 104 1.47 -26.60 37.10
N VAL A 105 1.21 -25.31 36.86
CA VAL A 105 -0.12 -24.70 36.99
C VAL A 105 -1.07 -25.21 35.90
N GLN A 106 -0.54 -25.48 34.70
CA GLN A 106 -1.29 -26.09 33.60
C GLN A 106 -1.78 -27.49 33.96
N ASN A 107 -0.89 -28.36 34.46
CA ASN A 107 -1.25 -29.73 34.88
C ASN A 107 -2.29 -29.76 36.00
N LEU A 108 -2.17 -28.88 36.99
CA LEU A 108 -3.16 -28.73 38.05
C LEU A 108 -4.51 -28.27 37.51
N SER A 109 -4.51 -27.33 36.56
CA SER A 109 -5.75 -26.82 35.95
C SER A 109 -6.46 -27.91 35.15
N LEU A 110 -5.71 -28.76 34.44
CA LEU A 110 -6.26 -29.96 33.78
C LEU A 110 -6.91 -30.91 34.78
N ALA A 111 -6.29 -31.14 35.95
CA ALA A 111 -6.85 -31.99 36.98
C ALA A 111 -8.16 -31.42 37.57
N LEU A 112 -8.21 -30.11 37.84
CA LEU A 112 -9.40 -29.43 38.37
C LEU A 112 -10.58 -29.47 37.37
N ILE A 113 -10.32 -29.17 36.10
CA ILE A 113 -11.35 -29.21 35.06
C ILE A 113 -11.83 -30.64 34.80
N SER A 114 -10.93 -31.63 34.86
CA SER A 114 -11.29 -33.04 34.75
C SER A 114 -12.17 -33.52 35.91
N ALA A 115 -11.89 -33.07 37.14
CA ALA A 115 -12.71 -33.38 38.31
C ALA A 115 -14.13 -32.80 38.20
N LEU A 116 -14.25 -31.54 37.79
CA LEU A 116 -15.55 -30.91 37.51
C LEU A 116 -16.29 -31.61 36.37
N GLN A 117 -15.57 -32.04 35.33
CA GLN A 117 -16.16 -32.77 34.20
C GLN A 117 -16.76 -34.13 34.64
N ILE A 118 -16.13 -34.84 35.56
CA ILE A 118 -16.60 -36.16 36.03
C ILE A 118 -17.78 -36.04 36.99
N HIS A 119 -18.00 -34.88 37.62
CA HIS A 119 -19.09 -34.66 38.55
C HIS A 119 -20.48 -34.77 37.86
N PRO A 120 -21.48 -35.46 38.46
CA PRO A 120 -22.80 -35.65 37.85
C PRO A 120 -23.50 -34.36 37.42
N ALA A 121 -23.30 -33.27 38.17
CA ALA A 121 -23.88 -31.95 37.86
C ALA A 121 -23.44 -31.40 36.49
N ALA A 122 -22.23 -31.71 36.00
CA ALA A 122 -21.76 -31.24 34.70
C ALA A 122 -22.62 -31.79 33.54
N ARG A 123 -23.28 -32.94 33.73
CA ARG A 123 -24.20 -33.55 32.75
C ARG A 123 -25.65 -33.07 32.91
N LEU A 124 -25.96 -32.37 33.99
CA LEU A 124 -27.31 -31.85 34.29
C LEU A 124 -27.43 -30.35 33.99
N LEU A 125 -26.33 -29.60 34.15
CA LEU A 125 -26.31 -28.16 33.89
C LEU A 125 -26.33 -27.84 32.38
N PRO A 126 -27.26 -26.98 31.90
CA PRO A 126 -27.35 -26.58 30.50
C PRO A 126 -26.18 -25.67 30.10
N SER A 127 -25.74 -25.77 28.85
CA SER A 127 -24.68 -24.91 28.30
C SER A 127 -25.27 -23.65 27.65
N LYS A 128 -24.73 -22.47 27.99
CA LYS A 128 -25.09 -21.19 27.36
C LYS A 128 -24.47 -20.95 25.98
N THR A 129 -23.54 -21.79 25.52
CA THR A 129 -22.77 -21.62 24.27
C THR A 129 -23.10 -22.63 23.17
N GLY A 130 -24.26 -23.30 23.25
CA GLY A 130 -24.80 -24.14 22.16
C GLY A 130 -24.49 -25.64 22.26
N GLY A 131 -23.90 -26.12 23.36
CA GLY A 131 -23.83 -27.55 23.69
C GLY A 131 -25.07 -28.04 24.45
N LYS A 132 -25.33 -29.36 24.52
CA LYS A 132 -26.45 -29.89 25.33
C LYS A 132 -26.22 -29.75 26.84
N HIS A 133 -24.99 -29.96 27.32
CA HIS A 133 -24.63 -29.91 28.74
C HIS A 133 -23.25 -29.30 28.97
N LEU A 134 -22.98 -28.78 30.17
CA LEU A 134 -21.69 -28.18 30.55
C LEU A 134 -20.51 -29.17 30.43
N PHE A 135 -20.76 -30.48 30.52
CA PHE A 135 -19.80 -31.56 30.31
C PHE A 135 -18.99 -31.44 29.01
N SER A 136 -19.67 -31.26 27.85
CA SER A 136 -18.99 -31.18 26.55
C SER A 136 -18.13 -29.93 26.43
N ASN A 137 -18.51 -28.90 27.17
CA ASN A 137 -17.87 -27.60 27.18
C ASN A 137 -16.61 -27.59 28.05
N LEU A 138 -16.66 -28.24 29.23
CA LEU A 138 -15.50 -28.50 30.06
C LEU A 138 -14.48 -29.40 29.34
N SER A 139 -14.94 -30.38 28.54
CA SER A 139 -14.06 -31.20 27.70
C SER A 139 -13.25 -30.38 26.69
N LYS A 140 -13.88 -29.37 26.07
CA LYS A 140 -13.22 -28.46 25.13
C LYS A 140 -12.22 -27.54 25.85
N LEU A 141 -12.61 -27.03 27.03
CA LEU A 141 -11.70 -26.25 27.88
C LEU A 141 -10.49 -27.08 28.30
N ASN A 142 -10.68 -28.35 28.67
CA ASN A 142 -9.58 -29.25 29.01
C ASN A 142 -8.60 -29.42 27.84
N SER A 143 -9.11 -29.64 26.63
CA SER A 143 -8.28 -29.70 25.42
C SER A 143 -7.58 -28.39 25.10
N ALA A 144 -8.21 -27.24 25.38
CA ALA A 144 -7.63 -25.92 25.15
C ALA A 144 -6.52 -25.61 26.17
N ILE A 145 -6.68 -25.99 27.44
CA ILE A 145 -5.64 -25.81 28.47
C ILE A 145 -4.37 -26.58 28.10
N SER A 146 -4.47 -27.72 27.42
CA SER A 146 -3.31 -28.48 26.92
C SER A 146 -2.59 -27.83 25.72
N SER A 147 -3.07 -26.70 25.19
CA SER A 147 -2.44 -25.95 24.10
C SER A 147 -1.43 -24.94 24.64
N ASP A 148 -0.30 -24.76 23.95
CA ASP A 148 0.78 -23.84 24.38
C ASP A 148 0.33 -22.36 24.44
N ASP A 149 -0.67 -21.97 23.63
CA ASP A 149 -1.20 -20.60 23.54
C ASP A 149 -2.36 -20.28 24.51
N PHE A 150 -2.65 -21.12 25.50
CA PHE A 150 -3.78 -20.92 26.40
C PHE A 150 -3.45 -20.00 27.58
N ASP A 151 -4.24 -18.93 27.76
CA ASP A 151 -4.11 -18.04 28.91
C ASP A 151 -4.68 -18.67 30.20
N LEU A 152 -3.78 -19.15 31.07
CA LEU A 152 -4.12 -19.79 32.34
C LEU A 152 -4.78 -18.82 33.36
N GLU A 153 -4.66 -17.50 33.19
CA GLU A 153 -5.36 -16.54 34.04
C GLU A 153 -6.89 -16.68 33.93
N ARG A 154 -7.39 -17.26 32.84
CA ARG A 154 -8.83 -17.55 32.64
C ARG A 154 -9.39 -18.54 33.64
N VAL A 155 -8.57 -19.44 34.17
CA VAL A 155 -8.99 -20.46 35.15
C VAL A 155 -8.74 -19.97 36.59
N ARG A 156 -8.01 -18.87 36.77
CA ARG A 156 -7.69 -18.30 38.09
C ARG A 156 -8.92 -17.96 38.94
N PRO A 157 -10.01 -17.37 38.42
CA PRO A 157 -11.21 -17.11 39.23
C PRO A 157 -11.85 -18.39 39.78
N LEU A 158 -11.84 -19.47 38.98
CA LEU A 158 -12.33 -20.79 39.40
C LEU A 158 -11.44 -21.40 40.48
N TRP A 159 -10.11 -21.31 40.30
CA TRP A 159 -9.14 -21.69 41.34
C TRP A 159 -9.40 -20.96 42.66
N ASN A 160 -9.59 -19.64 42.60
CA ASN A 160 -9.85 -18.84 43.79
C ASN A 160 -11.16 -19.23 44.49
N ALA A 161 -12.22 -19.56 43.73
CA ALA A 161 -13.49 -20.01 44.30
C ALA A 161 -13.34 -21.37 45.01
N VAL A 162 -12.62 -22.32 44.40
CA VAL A 162 -12.39 -23.65 44.99
C VAL A 162 -11.48 -23.57 46.22
N LEU A 163 -10.40 -22.77 46.16
CA LEU A 163 -9.46 -22.59 47.27
C LEU A 163 -10.08 -21.85 48.46
N LYS A 164 -11.06 -20.97 48.21
CA LYS A 164 -11.83 -20.27 49.26
C LYS A 164 -13.01 -21.10 49.79
N ASN A 165 -13.23 -22.31 49.24
CA ASN A 165 -14.36 -23.18 49.58
C ASN A 165 -15.71 -22.45 49.47
N GLU A 166 -15.88 -21.68 48.38
CA GLU A 166 -17.11 -20.96 48.05
C GLU A 166 -18.27 -21.95 47.77
N SER A 167 -19.51 -21.44 47.70
CA SER A 167 -20.67 -22.30 47.42
C SER A 167 -20.61 -22.96 46.03
N ASP A 168 -21.25 -24.12 45.89
CA ASP A 168 -21.31 -24.87 44.64
C ASP A 168 -21.84 -24.00 43.48
N ASP A 169 -22.82 -23.13 43.73
CA ASP A 169 -23.36 -22.21 42.73
C ASP A 169 -22.30 -21.25 42.18
N ILE A 170 -21.41 -20.75 43.05
CA ILE A 170 -20.32 -19.85 42.66
C ILE A 170 -19.27 -20.64 41.87
N ILE A 171 -18.90 -21.84 42.33
CA ILE A 171 -17.91 -22.68 41.65
C ILE A 171 -18.39 -23.05 40.25
N TRP A 172 -19.64 -23.48 40.10
CA TRP A 172 -20.23 -23.81 38.79
C TRP A 172 -20.42 -22.58 37.92
N SER A 173 -20.76 -21.42 38.48
CA SER A 173 -20.80 -20.17 37.73
C SER A 173 -19.43 -19.77 37.21
N GLN A 174 -18.36 -19.92 37.99
CA GLN A 174 -17.00 -19.61 37.53
C GLN A 174 -16.50 -20.63 36.50
N ALA A 175 -16.87 -21.90 36.66
CA ALA A 175 -16.59 -22.93 35.66
C ALA A 175 -17.32 -22.63 34.33
N GLU A 176 -18.56 -22.14 34.40
CA GLU A 176 -19.30 -21.68 33.24
C GLU A 176 -18.64 -20.45 32.60
N THR A 177 -18.23 -19.44 33.38
CA THR A 177 -17.50 -18.26 32.87
C THR A 177 -16.22 -18.66 32.14
N ALA A 178 -15.40 -19.55 32.73
CA ALA A 178 -14.15 -20.04 32.15
C ALA A 178 -14.34 -20.78 30.80
N VAL A 179 -15.55 -21.32 30.58
CA VAL A 179 -15.99 -21.96 29.33
C VAL A 179 -16.60 -20.97 28.33
N THR A 180 -17.31 -19.94 28.82
CA THR A 180 -18.19 -19.08 27.98
C THR A 180 -17.39 -18.04 27.20
N GLU A 181 -16.23 -17.59 27.71
CA GLU A 181 -15.31 -16.66 27.02
C GLU A 181 -14.50 -17.32 25.89
N SER A 182 -15.07 -18.33 25.22
CA SER A 182 -14.44 -19.03 24.09
C SER A 182 -14.66 -18.34 22.73
N THR A 183 -15.14 -17.10 22.73
CA THR A 183 -14.94 -16.19 21.59
C THR A 183 -14.08 -15.05 22.11
N PRO A 184 -12.86 -14.84 21.57
CA PRO A 184 -12.23 -13.54 21.69
C PRO A 184 -13.29 -12.48 21.33
N PRO A 185 -13.35 -11.28 21.96
CA PRO A 185 -13.97 -10.14 21.27
C PRO A 185 -13.39 -10.19 19.87
N PRO A 186 -14.19 -10.13 18.78
CA PRO A 186 -13.70 -10.46 17.46
C PRO A 186 -12.37 -9.75 17.33
N ARG A 187 -11.27 -10.51 17.42
CA ARG A 187 -9.98 -9.96 17.07
C ARG A 187 -10.33 -9.48 15.67
N PRO A 188 -10.20 -8.18 15.35
CA PRO A 188 -10.28 -7.79 13.96
C PRO A 188 -9.41 -8.82 13.30
N VAL A 189 -9.99 -9.64 12.42
CA VAL A 189 -9.26 -10.71 11.77
C VAL A 189 -8.01 -9.97 11.35
N SER A 190 -6.86 -10.29 11.93
CA SER A 190 -5.62 -9.73 11.44
C SER A 190 -5.31 -10.52 10.18
N SER A 191 -6.29 -10.64 9.28
CA SER A 191 -6.04 -10.30 7.91
C SER A 191 -5.50 -8.88 8.02
N PHE A 192 -4.17 -8.80 8.08
CA PHE A 192 -3.48 -7.67 7.52
C PHE A 192 -4.08 -7.52 6.13
N GLN A 193 -5.16 -6.75 6.00
CA GLN A 193 -5.73 -6.46 4.70
C GLN A 193 -4.62 -5.74 3.98
N GLN A 194 -3.97 -6.48 3.09
CA GLN A 194 -2.93 -5.91 2.28
C GLN A 194 -3.56 -4.72 1.56
N THR A 195 -2.88 -3.59 1.58
CA THR A 195 -3.30 -2.42 0.81
C THR A 195 -3.64 -2.88 -0.61
N PRO A 196 -4.91 -2.72 -1.08
CA PRO A 196 -5.40 -3.34 -2.31
C PRO A 196 -4.51 -3.03 -3.50
N LEU A 197 -4.27 -3.96 -4.42
CA LEU A 197 -3.49 -3.63 -5.62
C LEU A 197 -4.28 -2.66 -6.51
N SER A 198 -3.60 -1.62 -7.01
CA SER A 198 -4.14 -0.67 -7.99
C SER A 198 -3.22 -0.59 -9.20
N ILE A 199 -3.77 -0.82 -10.39
CA ILE A 199 -3.05 -0.81 -11.66
C ILE A 199 -3.01 0.62 -12.21
N ASN A 200 -1.86 1.03 -12.74
CA ASN A 200 -1.78 2.24 -13.56
C ASN A 200 -0.87 2.03 -14.77
N THR A 201 -0.98 2.91 -15.75
CA THR A 201 -0.21 2.87 -17.00
C THR A 201 1.30 3.00 -16.78
N GLY A 202 1.71 3.50 -15.62
CA GLY A 202 3.10 3.60 -15.20
C GLY A 202 3.72 2.32 -14.64
N SER A 203 2.93 1.26 -14.45
CA SER A 203 3.37 0.00 -13.83
C SER A 203 3.84 -1.08 -14.81
N PHE A 204 3.79 -0.80 -16.12
CA PHE A 204 4.20 -1.74 -17.16
C PHE A 204 5.72 -1.99 -17.14
N ALA A 205 6.11 -3.26 -17.29
CA ALA A 205 7.52 -3.65 -17.31
C ALA A 205 8.24 -3.32 -18.62
N ASN A 206 7.51 -3.29 -19.75
CA ASN A 206 8.04 -2.99 -21.08
C ASN A 206 7.61 -1.60 -21.57
N SER A 207 8.36 -1.04 -22.52
CA SER A 207 8.12 0.30 -23.07
C SER A 207 6.96 0.38 -24.08
N THR A 208 6.51 -0.75 -24.64
CA THR A 208 5.47 -0.74 -25.68
C THR A 208 4.06 -0.74 -25.10
N GLU A 209 3.46 0.43 -25.14
CA GLU A 209 2.07 0.70 -24.82
C GLU A 209 1.15 0.18 -25.94
N HIS A 210 0.85 -1.11 -25.95
CA HIS A 210 -0.17 -1.64 -26.86
C HIS A 210 -1.55 -1.05 -26.50
N ARG A 211 -2.04 -0.15 -27.35
CA ARG A 211 -3.27 0.64 -27.14
C ARG A 211 -4.50 -0.15 -26.67
N LYS A 212 -4.68 -1.38 -27.17
CA LYS A 212 -5.79 -2.27 -26.75
C LYS A 212 -5.79 -2.58 -25.25
N HIS A 213 -4.63 -2.57 -24.59
CA HIS A 213 -4.46 -2.87 -23.18
C HIS A 213 -4.32 -1.60 -22.33
N VAL A 214 -3.70 -0.54 -22.87
CA VAL A 214 -3.51 0.75 -22.20
C VAL A 214 -4.85 1.41 -21.86
N ASP A 215 -5.84 1.31 -22.75
CA ASP A 215 -7.14 1.97 -22.54
C ASP A 215 -7.92 1.40 -21.34
N GLY A 216 -7.85 0.07 -21.14
CA GLY A 216 -8.45 -0.58 -19.98
C GLY A 216 -7.79 -0.14 -18.68
N VAL A 217 -6.45 -0.13 -18.67
CA VAL A 217 -5.65 0.28 -17.51
C VAL A 217 -5.82 1.78 -17.21
N LEU A 218 -5.84 2.64 -18.23
CA LEU A 218 -6.06 4.08 -18.04
C LEU A 218 -7.45 4.36 -17.46
N LYS A 219 -8.47 3.60 -17.89
CA LYS A 219 -9.82 3.71 -17.33
C LYS A 219 -9.85 3.33 -15.84
N GLU A 220 -9.14 2.27 -15.46
CA GLU A 220 -8.99 1.88 -14.05
C GLU A 220 -8.20 2.92 -13.25
N GLU A 221 -7.11 3.43 -13.84
CA GLU A 221 -6.23 4.45 -13.27
C GLU A 221 -6.97 5.75 -12.97
N LEU A 222 -7.72 6.27 -13.94
CA LEU A 222 -8.53 7.49 -13.77
C LEU A 222 -9.64 7.31 -12.73
N GLY A 223 -10.06 6.06 -12.48
CA GLY A 223 -11.11 5.71 -11.54
C GLY A 223 -12.43 6.42 -11.86
N GLN A 224 -13.12 6.85 -10.81
CA GLN A 224 -14.33 7.66 -10.96
C GLN A 224 -13.93 9.10 -11.26
N LEU A 225 -14.34 9.60 -12.43
CA LEU A 225 -14.28 11.02 -12.77
C LEU A 225 -15.49 11.74 -12.18
N TYR A 226 -15.26 12.84 -11.46
CA TYR A 226 -16.32 13.60 -10.78
C TYR A 226 -16.67 14.84 -11.59
N VAL A 227 -17.94 15.03 -11.93
CA VAL A 227 -18.42 16.14 -12.76
C VAL A 227 -19.50 16.93 -12.05
N GLY A 228 -19.68 18.19 -12.43
CA GLY A 228 -20.64 19.07 -11.75
C GLY A 228 -20.17 19.42 -10.35
N VAL A 229 -18.88 19.70 -10.17
CA VAL A 229 -18.33 20.11 -8.87
C VAL A 229 -18.59 21.61 -8.68
N PRO A 230 -19.39 22.02 -7.67
CA PRO A 230 -19.72 23.42 -7.47
C PRO A 230 -18.49 24.28 -7.14
N GLY A 231 -18.46 25.52 -7.63
CA GLY A 231 -17.38 26.48 -7.37
C GLY A 231 -16.10 26.23 -8.18
N TYR A 232 -16.09 25.28 -9.13
CA TYR A 232 -14.94 24.95 -9.95
C TYR A 232 -14.33 26.18 -10.65
N PHE A 233 -15.16 27.01 -11.29
CA PHE A 233 -14.66 28.15 -12.06
C PHE A 233 -13.89 29.13 -11.17
N LYS A 234 -14.50 29.55 -10.06
CA LYS A 234 -13.87 30.42 -9.06
C LYS A 234 -12.57 29.83 -8.53
N ALA A 235 -12.52 28.52 -8.29
CA ALA A 235 -11.33 27.86 -7.75
C ALA A 235 -10.11 27.87 -8.69
N PHE A 236 -10.32 27.77 -10.02
CA PHE A 236 -9.21 27.72 -10.98
C PHE A 236 -8.95 29.04 -11.72
N PHE A 237 -9.96 29.90 -11.84
CA PHE A 237 -9.89 31.15 -12.61
C PHE A 237 -10.12 32.41 -11.76
N GLY A 238 -10.63 32.28 -10.53
CA GLY A 238 -10.98 33.44 -9.69
C GLY A 238 -9.78 34.28 -9.25
N ASP A 239 -8.58 33.70 -9.20
CA ASP A 239 -7.34 34.42 -8.88
C ASP A 239 -6.63 34.98 -10.12
N VAL A 240 -7.23 34.87 -11.32
CA VAL A 240 -6.66 35.47 -12.55
C VAL A 240 -6.96 36.97 -12.53
N PRO A 241 -5.94 37.84 -12.42
CA PRO A 241 -6.17 39.27 -12.24
C PRO A 241 -6.98 39.87 -13.40
N GLY A 242 -8.03 40.62 -13.08
CA GLY A 242 -8.85 41.36 -14.05
C GLY A 242 -9.71 40.51 -15.00
N LEU A 243 -9.76 39.18 -14.83
CA LEU A 243 -10.45 38.27 -15.76
C LEU A 243 -11.94 38.56 -15.87
N GLU A 244 -12.63 38.73 -14.74
CA GLU A 244 -14.09 38.93 -14.70
C GLU A 244 -14.48 40.24 -15.42
N SER A 245 -13.82 41.35 -15.07
CA SER A 245 -14.03 42.65 -15.73
C SER A 245 -13.69 42.61 -17.22
N ALA A 246 -12.60 41.93 -17.60
CA ALA A 246 -12.20 41.82 -18.99
C ALA A 246 -13.16 40.96 -19.81
N ALA A 247 -13.64 39.86 -19.25
CA ALA A 247 -14.59 38.98 -19.91
C ALA A 247 -15.92 39.69 -20.16
N GLN A 248 -16.40 40.48 -19.19
CA GLN A 248 -17.59 41.30 -19.38
C GLN A 248 -17.39 42.33 -20.49
N ALA A 249 -16.31 43.11 -20.44
CA ALA A 249 -16.04 44.13 -21.46
C ALA A 249 -15.86 43.53 -22.87
N VAL A 250 -15.28 42.33 -22.96
CA VAL A 250 -15.13 41.60 -24.23
C VAL A 250 -16.48 41.10 -24.73
N LEU A 251 -17.33 40.57 -23.85
CA LEU A 251 -18.69 40.15 -24.23
C LEU A 251 -19.53 41.33 -24.71
N ASP A 252 -19.46 42.47 -24.03
CA ASP A 252 -20.16 43.70 -24.43
C ASP A 252 -19.72 44.10 -25.86
N LYS A 253 -18.41 44.11 -26.14
CA LYS A 253 -17.88 44.32 -27.50
C LYS A 253 -18.36 43.28 -28.52
N CYS A 254 -18.58 42.02 -28.10
CA CYS A 254 -19.13 40.98 -28.97
C CYS A 254 -20.62 41.18 -29.28
N GLN A 255 -21.35 41.95 -28.47
CA GLN A 255 -22.77 42.28 -28.66
C GLN A 255 -22.99 43.59 -29.45
N GLU A 256 -21.93 44.37 -29.66
CA GLU A 256 -21.96 45.64 -30.37
C GLU A 256 -21.89 45.49 -31.91
N GLY A 257 -22.36 46.52 -32.62
CA GLY A 257 -22.23 46.67 -34.07
C GLY A 257 -23.42 46.15 -34.89
N GLU A 258 -23.36 46.34 -36.21
CA GLU A 258 -24.42 45.90 -37.15
C GLU A 258 -24.42 44.38 -37.37
N SER A 259 -23.36 43.68 -36.98
CA SER A 259 -23.20 42.23 -37.10
C SER A 259 -22.49 41.68 -35.85
N PRO A 260 -23.20 41.63 -34.71
CA PRO A 260 -22.61 41.21 -33.44
C PRO A 260 -22.15 39.75 -33.49
N LEU A 261 -21.09 39.41 -32.78
CA LEU A 261 -20.56 38.04 -32.67
C LEU A 261 -21.41 37.17 -31.73
N TYR A 262 -22.10 37.77 -30.76
CA TYR A 262 -22.96 37.10 -29.80
C TYR A 262 -24.28 37.87 -29.63
N GLN A 263 -25.40 37.14 -29.56
CA GLN A 263 -26.71 37.68 -29.24
C GLN A 263 -27.37 36.82 -28.16
N GLU A 264 -28.03 37.43 -27.17
CA GLU A 264 -28.63 36.66 -26.06
C GLU A 264 -29.70 35.66 -26.53
N GLU A 265 -30.47 35.98 -27.57
CA GLU A 265 -31.55 35.11 -28.06
C GLU A 265 -31.05 33.96 -28.95
N SER A 266 -29.94 34.16 -29.68
CA SER A 266 -29.48 33.23 -30.72
C SER A 266 -28.07 32.65 -30.50
N GLY A 267 -27.34 33.13 -29.48
CA GLY A 267 -26.00 32.70 -29.11
C GLY A 267 -24.90 33.21 -30.03
N TRP A 268 -23.86 32.41 -30.22
CA TRP A 268 -22.72 32.78 -31.04
C TRP A 268 -23.00 32.69 -32.53
N GLN A 269 -22.73 33.78 -33.25
CA GLN A 269 -22.87 33.81 -34.70
C GLN A 269 -21.84 32.89 -35.38
N GLY A 270 -22.31 32.16 -36.40
CA GLY A 270 -21.47 31.22 -37.15
C GLY A 270 -21.20 29.90 -36.44
N TRP A 271 -21.83 29.63 -35.28
CA TRP A 271 -21.76 28.31 -34.65
C TRP A 271 -22.34 27.22 -35.59
N PRO A 272 -21.61 26.13 -35.88
CA PRO A 272 -22.06 25.13 -36.84
C PRO A 272 -23.14 24.22 -36.26
N GLU A 273 -24.31 24.13 -36.92
CA GLU A 273 -25.47 23.33 -36.48
C GLU A 273 -25.12 21.86 -36.20
N GLY A 274 -24.22 21.27 -37.00
CA GLY A 274 -23.77 19.89 -36.83
C GLY A 274 -22.61 19.69 -35.85
N ALA A 275 -22.04 20.77 -35.29
CA ALA A 275 -20.87 20.78 -34.42
C ALA A 275 -19.72 19.84 -34.89
N ARG A 276 -19.53 19.73 -36.20
CA ARG A 276 -18.48 18.86 -36.77
C ARG A 276 -17.11 19.43 -36.43
N GLU A 277 -16.18 18.56 -36.05
CA GLU A 277 -14.86 18.97 -35.54
C GLU A 277 -14.15 20.00 -36.43
N GLY A 278 -14.08 19.77 -37.76
CA GLY A 278 -13.43 20.70 -38.68
C GLY A 278 -14.12 22.07 -38.80
N GLU A 279 -15.46 22.10 -38.75
CA GLU A 279 -16.26 23.33 -38.83
C GLU A 279 -16.13 24.12 -37.53
N VAL A 280 -16.26 23.45 -36.37
CA VAL A 280 -16.07 24.06 -35.05
C VAL A 280 -14.67 24.65 -34.92
N LEU A 281 -13.63 23.94 -35.34
CA LEU A 281 -12.26 24.45 -35.30
C LEU A 281 -12.04 25.66 -36.22
N SER A 282 -12.69 25.69 -37.38
CA SER A 282 -12.61 26.81 -38.33
C SER A 282 -13.31 28.06 -37.81
N TRP A 283 -14.33 27.91 -36.97
CA TRP A 283 -15.01 28.99 -36.27
C TRP A 283 -14.28 29.42 -34.98
N PHE A 284 -13.86 28.45 -34.16
CA PHE A 284 -13.31 28.67 -32.83
C PHE A 284 -11.95 29.37 -32.86
N ALA A 285 -11.05 28.99 -33.77
CA ALA A 285 -9.71 29.57 -33.81
C ALA A 285 -9.71 31.08 -34.13
N PRO A 286 -10.37 31.57 -35.19
CA PRO A 286 -10.51 33.00 -35.45
C PRO A 286 -11.20 33.75 -34.32
N LEU A 287 -12.28 33.18 -33.76
CA LEU A 287 -12.99 33.79 -32.64
C LEU A 287 -12.06 34.02 -31.44
N THR A 288 -11.26 33.01 -31.06
CA THR A 288 -10.35 33.16 -29.91
C THR A 288 -9.29 34.25 -30.12
N GLU A 289 -8.85 34.50 -31.36
CA GLU A 289 -7.94 35.61 -31.65
C GLU A 289 -8.67 36.96 -31.56
N GLN A 290 -9.91 37.07 -32.05
CA GLN A 290 -10.73 38.29 -31.90
C GLN A 290 -11.03 38.61 -30.43
N LEU A 291 -11.37 37.60 -29.62
CA LEU A 291 -11.58 37.78 -28.18
C LEU A 291 -10.31 38.29 -27.49
N LEU A 292 -9.13 37.79 -27.89
CA LEU A 292 -7.86 38.30 -27.39
C LEU A 292 -7.62 39.75 -27.79
N ASP A 293 -7.89 40.11 -29.03
CA ASP A 293 -7.73 41.48 -29.53
C ASP A 293 -8.64 42.46 -28.77
N PHE A 294 -9.88 42.07 -28.48
CA PHE A 294 -10.79 42.87 -27.65
C PHE A 294 -10.31 43.02 -26.20
N ALA A 295 -9.61 42.00 -25.69
CA ALA A 295 -9.12 41.95 -24.33
C ALA A 295 -7.74 42.62 -24.13
N GLU A 296 -7.02 43.03 -25.19
CA GLU A 296 -5.66 43.58 -25.09
C GLU A 296 -5.57 44.81 -24.16
N GLU A 297 -6.57 45.70 -24.19
CA GLU A 297 -6.63 46.90 -23.33
C GLU A 297 -6.79 46.56 -21.84
N HIS A 298 -7.30 45.36 -21.53
CA HIS A 298 -7.65 44.93 -20.19
C HIS A 298 -6.64 43.95 -19.59
N ARG A 299 -5.57 43.60 -20.33
CA ARG A 299 -4.65 42.54 -19.96
C ARG A 299 -3.61 43.03 -18.92
N PRO A 300 -3.53 42.42 -17.73
CA PRO A 300 -2.51 42.81 -16.75
C PRO A 300 -1.16 42.14 -17.04
N GLY A 301 -0.09 42.94 -17.12
CA GLY A 301 1.29 42.46 -17.06
C GLY A 301 1.93 42.02 -18.39
N PRO A 302 3.12 41.39 -18.34
CA PRO A 302 3.92 41.09 -19.53
C PRO A 302 3.25 40.08 -20.48
N ARG A 303 3.42 40.33 -21.78
CA ARG A 303 2.75 39.69 -22.92
C ARG A 303 3.19 38.23 -23.15
N ILE A 304 2.75 37.28 -22.32
CA ILE A 304 2.87 35.86 -22.69
C ILE A 304 1.84 35.57 -23.80
N ARG A 305 2.26 35.62 -25.06
CA ARG A 305 1.38 35.27 -26.19
C ARG A 305 1.14 33.77 -26.24
N ARG A 306 -0.07 33.36 -25.86
CA ARG A 306 -0.61 32.02 -26.09
C ARG A 306 -1.63 32.08 -27.21
N ARG A 307 -1.75 31.00 -27.96
CA ARG A 307 -2.65 30.88 -29.11
C ARG A 307 -3.28 29.51 -29.14
N THR A 308 -4.53 29.45 -29.58
CA THR A 308 -5.26 28.22 -29.86
C THR A 308 -4.67 27.51 -31.07
N VAL A 309 -4.45 26.20 -30.98
CA VAL A 309 -3.94 25.39 -32.09
C VAL A 309 -5.04 24.44 -32.56
N ALA A 310 -5.48 24.61 -33.80
CA ALA A 310 -6.62 23.92 -34.40
C ALA A 310 -6.22 23.16 -35.68
N ARG A 311 -5.31 22.17 -35.58
CA ARG A 311 -4.77 21.42 -36.74
C ARG A 311 -4.80 19.89 -36.53
N PRO A 312 -5.92 19.20 -36.81
CA PRO A 312 -6.14 17.80 -36.43
C PRO A 312 -5.71 16.74 -37.47
N HIS A 313 -4.98 17.08 -38.56
CA HIS A 313 -4.85 16.20 -39.73
C HIS A 313 -3.42 15.84 -40.22
N GLN A 314 -2.35 16.20 -39.50
CA GLN A 314 -0.96 15.83 -39.85
C GLN A 314 -0.28 14.87 -38.83
N PRO A 315 0.36 13.76 -39.26
CA PRO A 315 0.90 12.74 -38.34
C PRO A 315 2.08 13.23 -37.48
N LEU A 316 2.07 12.90 -36.19
CA LEU A 316 3.24 13.01 -35.31
C LEU A 316 4.21 11.86 -35.56
N GLN A 317 5.50 12.17 -35.68
CA GLN A 317 6.55 11.16 -35.65
C GLN A 317 6.72 10.69 -34.19
N GLY A 318 6.32 9.45 -33.89
CA GLY A 318 6.50 8.81 -32.57
C GLY A 318 5.28 8.80 -31.63
N SER A 319 4.09 9.21 -32.08
CA SER A 319 2.84 9.09 -31.29
C SER A 319 2.00 7.88 -31.72
N THR A 320 1.43 7.16 -30.75
CA THR A 320 0.59 5.95 -30.95
C THR A 320 -0.93 6.23 -30.88
N ALA A 321 -1.34 7.50 -30.72
CA ALA A 321 -2.75 7.92 -30.67
C ALA A 321 -3.35 8.15 -32.07
N ASP A 322 -4.65 7.84 -32.29
CA ASP A 322 -5.36 8.09 -33.57
C ASP A 322 -5.65 9.58 -33.85
N ARG A 323 -5.01 10.51 -33.14
CA ARG A 323 -5.06 11.94 -33.49
C ARG A 323 -3.69 12.50 -33.80
N LYS A 324 -3.72 13.28 -34.88
CA LYS A 324 -2.67 13.89 -35.65
C LYS A 324 -2.50 15.34 -35.16
N LEU A 325 -1.48 15.63 -34.36
CA LEU A 325 -1.20 16.97 -33.81
C LEU A 325 0.19 17.41 -34.28
N ASP A 326 0.35 18.48 -35.07
CA ASP A 326 1.69 18.97 -35.51
C ASP A 326 2.61 19.49 -34.39
N ILE A 327 2.15 19.43 -33.14
CA ILE A 327 2.79 20.05 -32.00
C ILE A 327 3.00 18.99 -30.93
N SER A 328 4.25 18.83 -30.54
CA SER A 328 4.63 18.00 -29.39
C SER A 328 3.81 18.37 -28.16
N PHE A 329 3.35 17.37 -27.40
CA PHE A 329 2.69 17.57 -26.10
C PHE A 329 3.54 18.38 -25.11
N SER A 330 4.86 18.49 -25.33
CA SER A 330 5.73 19.41 -24.59
C SER A 330 5.40 20.90 -24.76
N ARG A 331 4.59 21.27 -25.77
CA ARG A 331 4.16 22.65 -26.05
C ARG A 331 2.66 22.89 -25.84
N ILE A 332 1.89 21.84 -25.53
CA ILE A 332 0.44 21.94 -25.29
C ILE A 332 0.20 22.28 -23.83
N LEU A 333 -0.43 23.43 -23.54
CA LEU A 333 -0.69 23.88 -22.17
C LEU A 333 -2.04 23.40 -21.62
N VAL A 334 -3.06 23.35 -22.48
CA VAL A 334 -4.45 23.00 -22.14
C VAL A 334 -5.03 22.19 -23.32
N PRO A 335 -5.25 20.88 -23.18
CA PRO A 335 -5.94 20.08 -24.20
C PRO A 335 -7.46 20.33 -24.19
N GLY A 336 -8.05 20.32 -25.38
CA GLY A 336 -9.50 20.36 -25.59
C GLY A 336 -9.99 19.11 -26.34
N GLU A 337 -11.16 18.60 -25.99
CA GLU A 337 -11.82 17.48 -26.69
C GLU A 337 -13.15 17.92 -27.30
N LEU A 338 -13.23 17.82 -28.63
CA LEU A 338 -14.41 18.18 -29.41
C LEU A 338 -15.23 16.95 -29.81
N LYS A 339 -16.56 17.03 -29.66
CA LYS A 339 -17.52 16.05 -30.16
C LYS A 339 -18.74 16.75 -30.74
N SER A 340 -19.24 16.28 -31.87
CA SER A 340 -20.46 16.85 -32.48
C SER A 340 -21.73 16.57 -31.69
N ASN A 341 -21.79 15.43 -30.98
CA ASN A 341 -22.97 15.02 -30.24
C ASN A 341 -22.85 15.41 -28.75
N ALA A 342 -23.79 16.19 -28.24
CA ALA A 342 -23.90 16.56 -26.82
C ALA A 342 -23.89 15.34 -25.87
N LEU A 343 -24.54 14.24 -26.24
CA LEU A 343 -24.57 12.98 -25.46
C LEU A 343 -23.21 12.25 -25.42
N ALA A 344 -22.18 12.81 -26.05
CA ALA A 344 -20.81 12.31 -25.94
C ALA A 344 -20.09 12.82 -24.68
N ASP A 345 -20.65 13.79 -23.94
CA ASP A 345 -20.14 14.24 -22.63
C ASP A 345 -20.38 13.18 -21.55
N LYS A 346 -19.66 12.07 -21.64
CA LYS A 346 -19.74 10.94 -20.71
C LYS A 346 -18.42 10.21 -20.56
N ALA A 347 -18.28 9.50 -19.44
CA ALA A 347 -17.06 8.78 -19.05
C ALA A 347 -16.49 7.87 -20.14
N SER A 348 -17.33 7.12 -20.86
CA SER A 348 -16.88 6.17 -21.89
C SER A 348 -16.50 6.81 -23.23
N LYS A 349 -16.60 8.14 -23.37
CA LYS A 349 -16.33 8.88 -24.60
C LYS A 349 -15.41 10.08 -24.35
N ALA A 350 -15.96 11.31 -24.29
CA ALA A 350 -15.18 12.54 -24.27
C ALA A 350 -14.22 12.60 -23.07
N TRP A 351 -14.67 12.17 -21.88
CA TRP A 351 -13.86 12.30 -20.67
C TRP A 351 -12.62 11.40 -20.70
N LEU A 352 -12.76 10.15 -21.18
CA LEU A 352 -11.63 9.24 -21.33
C LEU A 352 -10.67 9.72 -22.42
N ASN A 353 -11.17 10.28 -23.53
CA ASN A 353 -10.33 10.86 -24.58
C ASN A 353 -9.50 12.03 -24.05
N LEU A 354 -10.14 12.95 -23.31
CA LEU A 354 -9.43 14.06 -22.68
C LEU A 354 -8.43 13.57 -21.62
N GLY A 355 -8.78 12.54 -20.86
CA GLY A 355 -7.87 11.87 -19.94
C GLY A 355 -6.61 11.29 -20.60
N ARG A 356 -6.71 10.79 -21.85
CA ARG A 356 -5.54 10.40 -22.65
C ARG A 356 -4.67 11.62 -22.95
N TYR A 357 -5.26 12.73 -23.38
CA TYR A 357 -4.47 13.95 -23.66
C TYR A 357 -3.78 14.49 -22.41
N ALA A 358 -4.46 14.46 -21.27
CA ALA A 358 -3.86 14.82 -19.99
C ALA A 358 -2.67 13.93 -19.64
N ARG A 359 -2.76 12.61 -19.90
CA ARG A 359 -1.66 11.66 -19.73
C ARG A 359 -0.45 12.05 -20.57
N GLU A 360 -0.65 12.31 -21.86
CA GLU A 360 0.44 12.67 -22.78
C GLU A 360 1.09 14.01 -22.39
N VAL A 361 0.29 15.01 -21.99
CA VAL A 361 0.82 16.28 -21.46
C VAL A 361 1.66 16.05 -20.20
N LEU A 362 1.17 15.25 -19.24
CA LEU A 362 1.91 14.92 -18.02
C LEU A 362 3.18 14.12 -18.31
N ALA A 363 3.16 13.23 -19.30
CA ALA A 363 4.34 12.47 -19.72
C ALA A 363 5.39 13.36 -20.38
N ALA A 364 4.97 14.34 -21.20
CA ALA A 364 5.87 15.22 -21.94
C ALA A 364 6.41 16.39 -21.11
N GLN A 365 5.73 16.81 -20.05
CA GLN A 365 6.10 17.95 -19.21
C GLN A 365 6.48 17.48 -17.80
N ASP A 366 7.79 17.41 -17.54
CA ASP A 366 8.37 16.78 -16.35
C ASP A 366 8.09 17.54 -15.04
N SER A 367 7.90 18.86 -15.09
CA SER A 367 7.51 19.72 -13.96
C SER A 367 5.99 19.90 -13.78
N ARG A 368 5.15 19.15 -14.51
CA ARG A 368 3.69 19.31 -14.46
C ARG A 368 3.05 18.52 -13.31
N ARG A 369 2.36 19.23 -12.40
CA ARG A 369 1.61 18.72 -11.24
C ARG A 369 0.20 18.26 -11.61
N PHE A 370 -0.51 19.03 -12.45
CA PHE A 370 -1.86 18.74 -12.96
C PHE A 370 -2.08 19.38 -14.34
N VAL A 371 -3.14 18.96 -15.04
CA VAL A 371 -3.51 19.47 -16.38
C VAL A 371 -4.93 19.98 -16.36
N LEU A 372 -5.11 21.23 -16.77
CA LEU A 372 -6.41 21.80 -17.08
C LEU A 372 -6.81 21.46 -18.52
N GLY A 373 -8.09 21.28 -18.79
CA GLY A 373 -8.61 21.01 -20.12
C GLY A 373 -10.08 21.36 -20.24
N PHE A 374 -10.67 21.09 -21.39
CA PHE A 374 -12.12 21.25 -21.57
C PHE A 374 -12.69 20.22 -22.56
N THR A 375 -13.97 19.89 -22.40
CA THR A 375 -14.76 19.20 -23.42
C THR A 375 -15.76 20.18 -24.01
N LEU A 376 -15.99 20.09 -25.33
CA LEU A 376 -17.06 20.80 -26.03
C LEU A 376 -17.82 19.77 -26.88
N CYS A 377 -19.00 19.38 -26.39
CA CYS A 377 -19.84 18.33 -26.96
C CYS A 377 -21.15 18.94 -27.46
N GLY A 378 -21.34 19.04 -28.78
CA GLY A 378 -22.30 19.99 -29.32
C GLY A 378 -21.90 21.41 -28.87
N SER A 379 -22.86 22.20 -28.42
CA SER A 379 -22.64 23.52 -27.79
C SER A 379 -22.28 23.45 -26.31
N LEU A 380 -22.31 22.27 -25.70
CA LEU A 380 -22.13 22.13 -24.26
C LEU A 380 -20.66 22.03 -23.89
N MET A 381 -20.17 22.99 -23.10
CA MET A 381 -18.81 23.04 -22.60
C MET A 381 -18.71 22.56 -21.15
N ARG A 382 -17.59 21.89 -20.82
CA ARG A 382 -17.24 21.54 -19.45
C ARG A 382 -15.74 21.71 -19.24
N LEU A 383 -15.36 22.28 -18.09
CA LEU A 383 -13.96 22.54 -17.73
C LEU A 383 -13.43 21.42 -16.83
N TRP A 384 -12.20 20.99 -17.07
CA TRP A 384 -11.60 19.79 -16.44
C TRP A 384 -10.26 20.07 -15.78
N SER A 385 -10.00 19.38 -14.68
CA SER A 385 -8.70 19.31 -14.00
C SER A 385 -8.34 17.85 -13.75
N PHE A 386 -7.28 17.39 -14.43
CA PHE A 386 -6.70 16.06 -14.27
C PHE A 386 -5.45 16.14 -13.38
N ASN A 387 -5.45 15.36 -12.30
CA ASN A 387 -4.43 15.36 -11.27
C ASN A 387 -4.09 13.92 -10.85
N ARG A 388 -3.23 13.79 -9.82
CA ARG A 388 -2.68 12.48 -9.40
C ARG A 388 -3.68 11.55 -8.68
N LEU A 389 -4.95 11.97 -8.60
CA LEU A 389 -6.10 11.17 -8.12
C LEU A 389 -7.17 10.94 -9.20
N GLY A 390 -6.93 11.35 -10.45
CA GLY A 390 -7.92 11.31 -11.54
C GLY A 390 -8.43 12.71 -11.93
N GLY A 391 -9.62 12.79 -12.52
CA GLY A 391 -10.19 14.04 -13.02
C GLY A 391 -11.38 14.56 -12.20
N ILE A 392 -11.47 15.88 -12.07
CA ILE A 392 -12.66 16.60 -11.61
C ILE A 392 -13.07 17.63 -12.67
N ALA A 393 -14.36 17.95 -12.74
CA ALA A 393 -14.87 18.88 -13.74
C ALA A 393 -15.94 19.83 -13.18
N SER A 394 -16.08 20.97 -13.83
CA SER A 394 -17.15 21.94 -13.58
C SER A 394 -18.54 21.36 -13.87
N GLU A 395 -19.56 22.11 -13.50
CA GLU A 395 -20.89 22.02 -14.13
C GLU A 395 -20.76 22.27 -15.64
N GLN A 396 -21.68 21.67 -16.40
CA GLN A 396 -21.76 21.88 -17.84
C GLN A 396 -22.62 23.12 -18.11
N PHE A 397 -22.23 23.89 -19.12
CA PHE A 397 -22.98 25.06 -19.58
C PHE A 397 -23.03 25.07 -21.10
N ASP A 398 -24.09 25.66 -21.66
CA ASP A 398 -24.20 25.87 -23.10
C ASP A 398 -23.53 27.19 -23.46
N ILE A 399 -22.55 27.16 -24.38
CA ILE A 399 -21.82 28.36 -24.77
C ILE A 399 -22.69 29.39 -25.50
N ASN A 400 -23.80 28.94 -26.10
CA ASN A 400 -24.76 29.79 -26.82
C ASN A 400 -25.78 30.42 -25.89
N GLU A 401 -25.95 29.90 -24.68
CA GLU A 401 -26.80 30.51 -23.65
C GLU A 401 -25.98 31.36 -22.66
N ASP A 402 -24.75 30.94 -22.35
CA ASP A 402 -23.86 31.60 -21.39
C ASP A 402 -22.56 32.06 -22.06
N GLY A 403 -22.68 33.13 -22.87
CA GLY A 403 -21.55 33.77 -23.54
C GLY A 403 -20.50 34.32 -22.58
N LEU A 404 -20.90 34.83 -21.41
CA LEU A 404 -19.99 35.39 -20.42
C LEU A 404 -19.07 34.31 -19.85
N GLN A 405 -19.63 33.17 -19.45
CA GLN A 405 -18.85 32.04 -18.95
C GLN A 405 -17.92 31.47 -20.02
N PHE A 406 -18.36 31.43 -21.28
CA PHE A 406 -17.53 31.02 -22.41
C PHE A 406 -16.33 31.95 -22.62
N VAL A 407 -16.55 33.27 -22.71
CA VAL A 407 -15.48 34.27 -22.84
C VAL A 407 -14.53 34.20 -21.64
N SER A 408 -15.07 34.09 -20.43
CA SER A 408 -14.29 33.97 -19.20
C SER A 408 -13.40 32.72 -19.19
N ALA A 409 -13.89 31.58 -19.68
CA ALA A 409 -13.10 30.35 -19.80
C ALA A 409 -11.98 30.48 -20.84
N VAL A 410 -12.27 31.04 -22.02
CA VAL A 410 -11.28 31.22 -23.09
C VAL A 410 -10.16 32.17 -22.64
N LEU A 411 -10.51 33.36 -22.16
CA LEU A 411 -9.53 34.32 -21.65
C LEU A 411 -8.78 33.76 -20.44
N GLY A 412 -9.48 33.04 -19.55
CA GLY A 412 -8.89 32.37 -18.40
C GLY A 412 -7.75 31.43 -18.81
N PHE A 413 -7.96 30.53 -19.76
CA PHE A 413 -6.90 29.64 -20.25
C PHE A 413 -5.73 30.38 -20.92
N LEU A 414 -6.01 31.51 -21.56
CA LEU A 414 -5.00 32.31 -22.25
C LEU A 414 -4.16 33.17 -21.29
N TRP A 415 -4.71 33.53 -20.13
CA TRP A 415 -4.10 34.48 -19.18
C TRP A 415 -3.47 33.83 -17.94
N ILE A 416 -3.96 32.65 -17.53
CA ILE A 416 -3.54 31.94 -16.32
C ILE A 416 -2.01 31.72 -16.25
N GLY A 417 -1.35 31.92 -15.11
CA GLY A 417 0.10 31.77 -14.96
C GLY A 417 0.61 30.32 -15.09
N GLU A 418 1.93 30.11 -15.17
CA GLU A 418 2.51 28.76 -15.23
C GLU A 418 2.19 27.92 -13.98
N GLU A 419 2.27 28.51 -12.78
CA GLU A 419 1.91 27.83 -11.54
C GLU A 419 0.44 27.37 -11.54
N GLN A 420 -0.47 28.25 -11.99
CA GLN A 420 -1.91 27.99 -12.06
C GLN A 420 -2.26 26.99 -13.18
N LEU A 421 -1.46 26.92 -14.25
CA LEU A 421 -1.53 25.84 -15.23
C LEU A 421 -1.10 24.49 -14.62
N GLY A 422 -0.38 24.53 -13.50
CA GLY A 422 0.08 23.35 -12.78
C GLY A 422 1.54 23.03 -13.00
N PHE A 423 2.38 23.96 -13.49
CA PHE A 423 3.83 23.80 -13.39
C PHE A 423 4.27 23.94 -11.92
N ASP A 424 5.29 23.19 -11.55
CA ASP A 424 5.93 23.24 -10.23
C ASP A 424 6.84 24.47 -10.14
N PRO A 425 6.51 25.48 -9.32
CA PRO A 425 7.33 26.68 -9.18
C PRO A 425 8.66 26.44 -8.43
N THR A 426 8.85 25.27 -7.80
CA THR A 426 10.11 24.92 -7.14
C THR A 426 11.19 24.44 -8.11
N ILE A 427 10.81 24.17 -9.37
CA ILE A 427 11.75 23.89 -10.47
C ILE A 427 11.96 25.19 -11.23
N ILE A 428 13.03 25.90 -10.89
CA ILE A 428 13.29 27.25 -11.38
C ILE A 428 14.03 27.18 -12.71
N THR A 429 13.54 27.92 -13.70
CA THR A 429 14.21 28.09 -15.00
C THR A 429 14.83 29.48 -15.05
N ALA A 430 16.15 29.56 -15.23
CA ALA A 430 16.88 30.81 -15.43
C ALA A 430 17.77 30.70 -16.67
N GLY A 431 17.41 31.44 -17.72
CA GLY A 431 18.05 31.30 -19.02
C GLY A 431 17.81 29.91 -19.61
N ASP A 432 18.90 29.22 -19.95
CA ASP A 432 18.91 27.85 -20.49
C ASP A 432 18.99 26.76 -19.41
N LYS A 433 19.16 27.16 -18.13
CA LYS A 433 19.37 26.23 -17.02
C LYS A 433 18.12 26.09 -16.17
N ARG A 434 17.88 24.86 -15.71
CA ARG A 434 16.90 24.54 -14.68
C ARG A 434 17.60 24.11 -13.40
N TYR A 435 17.09 24.52 -12.25
CA TYR A 435 17.63 24.13 -10.96
C TYR A 435 16.55 24.03 -9.89
N ILE A 436 16.89 23.32 -8.82
CA ILE A 436 16.10 23.18 -7.60
C ILE A 436 16.91 23.79 -6.46
N GLU A 437 16.24 24.51 -5.56
CA GLU A 437 16.84 25.01 -4.33
C GLU A 437 16.37 24.15 -3.15
N ILE A 438 17.31 23.73 -2.31
CA ILE A 438 17.04 22.96 -1.10
C ILE A 438 17.68 23.64 0.10
N GLU A 439 17.18 23.35 1.29
CA GLU A 439 17.70 23.87 2.55
C GLU A 439 18.29 22.74 3.40
N ARG A 440 19.56 22.88 3.79
CA ARG A 440 20.32 21.93 4.62
C ARG A 440 21.01 22.69 5.76
N ASP A 441 21.61 21.99 6.70
CA ASP A 441 22.23 22.59 7.90
C ASP A 441 23.31 23.66 7.58
N ASP A 442 23.94 23.57 6.41
CA ASP A 442 24.95 24.48 5.88
C ASP A 442 24.36 25.66 5.06
N GLY A 443 23.04 25.74 4.96
CA GLY A 443 22.29 26.80 4.28
C GLY A 443 21.57 26.32 3.01
N LYS A 444 21.27 27.28 2.13
CA LYS A 444 20.60 26.98 0.85
C LYS A 444 21.58 26.46 -0.18
N GLU A 445 21.28 25.30 -0.75
CA GLU A 445 22.04 24.70 -1.85
C GLU A 445 21.25 24.73 -3.15
N ARG A 446 21.94 24.97 -4.27
CA ARG A 446 21.36 24.93 -5.62
C ARG A 446 21.79 23.67 -6.36
N LEU A 447 20.80 22.88 -6.80
CA LEU A 447 20.99 21.68 -7.59
C LEU A 447 20.61 21.93 -9.05
N VAL A 448 21.60 21.94 -9.92
CA VAL A 448 21.41 22.18 -11.36
C VAL A 448 20.97 20.88 -12.03
N ILE A 449 19.84 20.93 -12.75
CA ILE A 449 19.27 19.80 -13.47
C ILE A 449 20.05 19.59 -14.78
N ASN A 450 20.72 18.45 -14.90
CA ASN A 450 21.48 18.07 -16.09
C ASN A 450 20.59 17.47 -17.15
N LYS A 451 19.80 16.46 -16.75
CA LYS A 451 18.91 15.72 -17.64
C LYS A 451 17.83 14.99 -16.86
N MET A 452 16.67 14.80 -17.49
CA MET A 452 15.66 13.87 -17.02
C MET A 452 16.13 12.43 -17.28
N ILE A 453 16.11 11.58 -16.25
CA ILE A 453 16.49 10.15 -16.35
C ILE A 453 15.25 9.28 -16.50
N LYS A 454 14.16 9.60 -15.78
CA LYS A 454 12.92 8.80 -15.77
C LYS A 454 11.71 9.71 -15.63
N ARG A 455 10.64 9.40 -16.37
CA ARG A 455 9.31 10.00 -16.20
C ARG A 455 8.27 8.92 -16.41
N VAL A 456 7.48 8.66 -15.37
CA VAL A 456 6.39 7.68 -15.44
C VAL A 456 5.16 8.30 -16.10
N ALA A 457 4.73 7.74 -17.23
CA ALA A 457 3.58 8.20 -17.99
C ALA A 457 2.26 7.69 -17.39
N CYS A 458 1.80 8.36 -16.33
CA CYS A 458 0.47 8.16 -15.74
C CYS A 458 -0.18 9.49 -15.35
N VAL A 459 -1.51 9.55 -15.40
CA VAL A 459 -2.33 10.61 -14.80
C VAL A 459 -2.39 10.41 -13.29
N ALA A 460 -3.00 9.32 -12.83
CA ALA A 460 -3.21 9.03 -11.42
C ALA A 460 -2.21 7.97 -10.90
N GLY A 461 -1.62 8.24 -9.75
CA GLY A 461 -0.55 7.40 -9.20
C GLY A 461 0.59 8.22 -8.63
N ARG A 462 1.76 7.57 -8.49
CA ARG A 462 2.99 8.20 -7.99
C ARG A 462 3.57 9.22 -8.97
N ALA A 463 3.39 9.00 -10.27
CA ALA A 463 3.93 9.84 -11.34
C ALA A 463 5.41 10.22 -11.12
N THR A 464 6.22 9.22 -10.79
CA THR A 464 7.63 9.41 -10.43
C THR A 464 8.40 10.09 -11.57
N THR A 465 9.11 11.16 -11.22
CA THR A 465 10.06 11.84 -12.11
C THR A 465 11.43 11.85 -11.46
N CYS A 466 12.46 11.48 -12.21
CA CYS A 466 13.84 11.51 -11.73
C CYS A 466 14.73 12.32 -12.65
N TRP A 467 15.57 13.17 -12.06
CA TRP A 467 16.57 13.96 -12.77
C TRP A 467 17.96 13.66 -12.26
N ARG A 468 18.95 13.63 -13.18
CA ARG A 468 20.36 13.74 -12.81
C ARG A 468 20.62 15.21 -12.51
N VAL A 469 21.17 15.49 -11.35
CA VAL A 469 21.54 16.85 -10.95
C VAL A 469 23.00 16.89 -10.49
N HIS A 470 23.55 18.08 -10.35
CA HIS A 470 24.79 18.31 -9.62
C HIS A 470 24.63 19.54 -8.74
N ARG A 471 25.42 19.63 -7.66
CA ARG A 471 25.47 20.87 -6.88
C ARG A 471 26.19 21.94 -7.69
N ALA A 472 25.69 23.17 -7.65
CA ALA A 472 26.28 24.29 -8.38
C ALA A 472 27.76 24.55 -8.01
N ASP A 473 28.16 24.26 -6.76
CA ASP A 473 29.53 24.40 -6.26
C ASP A 473 30.42 23.18 -6.52
N LYS A 474 29.85 22.01 -6.84
CA LYS A 474 30.56 20.75 -7.10
C LYS A 474 30.03 20.03 -8.34
N PRO A 475 30.36 20.51 -9.55
CA PRO A 475 29.82 19.95 -10.80
C PRO A 475 30.24 18.51 -11.11
N SER A 476 31.36 18.04 -10.54
CA SER A 476 31.85 16.67 -10.74
C SER A 476 31.05 15.62 -9.99
N THR A 477 30.29 16.00 -8.96
CA THR A 477 29.48 15.07 -8.16
C THR A 477 28.04 15.08 -8.66
N SER A 478 27.61 13.96 -9.24
CA SER A 478 26.21 13.77 -9.63
C SER A 478 25.37 13.30 -8.44
N LEU A 479 24.14 13.81 -8.37
CA LEU A 479 23.09 13.34 -7.48
C LEU A 479 21.86 12.99 -8.32
N VAL A 480 20.89 12.32 -7.71
CA VAL A 480 19.59 12.06 -8.33
C VAL A 480 18.49 12.69 -7.48
N VAL A 481 17.67 13.53 -8.10
CA VAL A 481 16.42 14.03 -7.51
C VAL A 481 15.28 13.17 -8.01
N LYS A 482 14.41 12.72 -7.12
CA LYS A 482 13.20 11.97 -7.38
C LYS A 482 12.00 12.72 -6.78
N ASP A 483 11.07 13.08 -7.63
CA ASP A 483 9.76 13.62 -7.23
C ASP A 483 8.68 12.54 -7.39
N SER A 484 7.82 12.38 -6.37
CA SER A 484 6.72 11.42 -6.42
C SER A 484 5.50 11.85 -5.58
N TRP A 485 4.32 11.39 -5.98
CA TRP A 485 3.05 11.65 -5.30
C TRP A 485 2.64 10.48 -4.42
N GLN A 486 2.83 10.65 -3.12
CA GLN A 486 2.73 9.58 -2.14
C GLN A 486 1.46 9.68 -1.30
N TYR A 487 0.98 8.54 -0.82
CA TYR A 487 -0.12 8.51 0.14
C TYR A 487 0.39 9.03 1.49
N PRO A 488 -0.34 9.94 2.16
CA PRO A 488 0.06 10.46 3.47
C PRO A 488 0.10 9.37 4.54
N GLU A 489 -0.66 8.28 4.35
CA GLU A 489 -0.71 7.17 5.30
C GLU A 489 0.52 6.25 5.22
N ARG A 490 1.43 6.45 4.25
CA ARG A 490 2.69 5.71 4.15
C ARG A 490 3.84 6.46 4.82
N GLU A 491 4.76 5.68 5.36
CA GLU A 491 6.09 6.16 5.75
C GLU A 491 6.80 6.82 4.56
N GLU A 492 7.57 7.86 4.85
CA GLU A 492 8.24 8.64 3.82
C GLU A 492 9.48 7.91 3.32
N GLU A 493 9.63 7.79 2.00
CA GLU A 493 10.81 7.15 1.41
C GLU A 493 12.13 7.80 1.84
N GLY A 494 12.14 9.13 1.95
CA GLY A 494 13.32 9.86 2.38
C GLY A 494 13.76 9.51 3.80
N GLU A 495 12.81 9.21 4.69
CA GLU A 495 13.08 8.76 6.07
C GLU A 495 13.66 7.34 6.08
N MET A 496 13.07 6.43 5.29
CA MET A 496 13.56 5.05 5.16
C MET A 496 14.99 5.00 4.58
N LEU A 497 15.28 5.81 3.57
CA LEU A 497 16.63 5.91 3.01
C LEU A 497 17.62 6.51 4.00
N ARG A 498 17.20 7.51 4.79
CA ARG A 498 18.04 8.09 5.83
C ARG A 498 18.40 7.04 6.88
N GLU A 499 17.41 6.30 7.38
CA GLU A 499 17.64 5.23 8.36
C GLU A 499 18.54 4.12 7.81
N ALA A 500 18.32 3.69 6.56
CA ALA A 500 19.18 2.68 5.93
C ALA A 500 20.63 3.17 5.81
N THR A 501 20.82 4.45 5.49
CA THR A 501 22.16 5.07 5.41
C THR A 501 22.82 5.18 6.79
N GLU A 502 22.06 5.56 7.83
CA GLU A 502 22.55 5.65 9.21
C GLU A 502 22.89 4.29 9.83
N LYS A 503 22.29 3.22 9.32
CA LYS A 503 22.56 1.83 9.72
C LYS A 503 23.63 1.14 8.88
N ASP A 504 24.36 1.91 8.05
CA ASP A 504 25.44 1.41 7.19
C ASP A 504 25.01 0.29 6.21
N VAL A 505 23.75 0.34 5.75
CA VAL A 505 23.25 -0.59 4.73
C VAL A 505 24.06 -0.44 3.44
N VAL A 506 24.58 -1.56 2.92
CA VAL A 506 25.39 -1.59 1.70
C VAL A 506 24.52 -1.78 0.46
N ASN A 507 25.00 -1.36 -0.71
CA ASN A 507 24.34 -1.57 -2.01
C ASN A 507 22.85 -1.14 -2.03
N VAL A 508 22.50 -0.08 -1.31
CA VAL A 508 21.24 0.66 -1.39
C VAL A 508 21.59 2.12 -1.62
N ALA A 509 20.78 2.84 -2.41
CA ALA A 509 21.03 4.26 -2.67
C ALA A 509 21.11 5.06 -1.37
N ARG A 510 22.18 5.83 -1.22
CA ARG A 510 22.48 6.57 0.00
C ARG A 510 21.75 7.89 0.02
N TYR A 511 21.20 8.20 1.19
CA TYR A 511 20.47 9.41 1.47
C TYR A 511 21.35 10.67 1.30
N PHE A 512 20.77 11.71 0.70
CA PHE A 512 21.35 13.04 0.65
C PHE A 512 20.44 14.07 1.32
N HIS A 513 19.17 14.13 0.90
CA HIS A 513 18.16 15.05 1.43
C HIS A 513 16.75 14.58 1.05
N HIS A 514 15.73 15.02 1.76
CA HIS A 514 14.34 14.88 1.32
C HIS A 514 13.49 16.03 1.89
N GLU A 515 12.39 16.34 1.23
CA GLU A 515 11.44 17.37 1.65
C GLU A 515 10.03 17.07 1.12
N THR A 516 9.02 17.64 1.79
CA THR A 516 7.69 17.79 1.19
C THR A 516 7.66 19.07 0.38
N VAL A 517 7.29 18.98 -0.90
CA VAL A 517 7.29 20.13 -1.80
C VAL A 517 6.22 21.12 -1.35
N ARG A 518 6.57 22.41 -1.28
CA ARG A 518 5.65 23.48 -0.87
C ARG A 518 5.40 24.44 -2.03
N VAL A 519 4.12 24.67 -2.34
CA VAL A 519 3.66 25.59 -3.38
C VAL A 519 2.69 26.59 -2.77
N GLY A 520 2.93 27.89 -2.97
CA GLY A 520 2.14 28.95 -2.33
C GLY A 520 2.22 28.92 -0.80
N GLY A 521 3.37 28.50 -0.24
CA GLY A 521 3.59 28.42 1.21
C GLY A 521 2.91 27.23 1.92
N GLN A 522 2.24 26.34 1.19
CA GLN A 522 1.55 25.16 1.74
C GLN A 522 2.09 23.87 1.12
N ASP A 523 1.98 22.75 1.84
CA ASP A 523 2.32 21.43 1.31
C ASP A 523 1.51 21.14 0.04
N ASP A 524 2.22 20.73 -1.01
CA ASP A 524 1.65 20.46 -2.32
C ASP A 524 0.92 19.10 -2.29
N ASN A 525 -0.32 19.14 -1.79
CA ASN A 525 -1.21 17.99 -1.75
C ASN A 525 -2.40 18.17 -2.71
N ILE A 526 -2.98 17.04 -3.14
CA ILE A 526 -4.00 17.08 -4.18
C ILE A 526 -5.28 17.78 -3.74
N ARG A 527 -5.71 17.62 -2.48
CA ARG A 527 -7.00 18.16 -2.03
C ARG A 527 -6.98 19.67 -1.87
N THR A 528 -6.05 20.20 -1.08
CA THR A 528 -6.06 21.62 -0.73
C THR A 528 -5.32 22.46 -1.76
N ASN A 529 -4.17 22.00 -2.27
CA ASN A 529 -3.34 22.78 -3.19
C ASN A 529 -3.83 22.64 -4.64
N VAL A 530 -3.86 21.41 -5.17
CA VAL A 530 -4.18 21.17 -6.59
C VAL A 530 -5.67 21.31 -6.91
N ARG A 531 -6.55 20.76 -6.07
CA ARG A 531 -8.02 20.87 -6.22
C ARG A 531 -8.62 22.06 -5.49
N ARG A 532 -7.79 22.92 -4.88
CA ARG A 532 -8.21 24.18 -4.25
C ARG A 532 -9.32 24.02 -3.21
N GLY A 533 -9.36 22.88 -2.51
CA GLY A 533 -10.36 22.59 -1.48
C GLY A 533 -11.76 22.24 -1.99
N LEU A 534 -11.96 22.02 -3.30
CA LEU A 534 -13.26 21.65 -3.86
C LEU A 534 -13.79 20.33 -3.26
N ASP A 535 -15.06 20.37 -2.84
CA ASP A 535 -15.72 19.22 -2.22
C ASP A 535 -16.31 18.28 -3.28
N ILE A 536 -15.57 17.21 -3.58
CA ILE A 536 -15.99 16.19 -4.55
C ILE A 536 -17.27 15.45 -4.15
N THR A 537 -17.68 15.48 -2.88
CA THR A 537 -18.89 14.80 -2.41
C THR A 537 -20.16 15.50 -2.90
N LYS A 538 -20.03 16.74 -3.37
CA LYS A 538 -21.10 17.54 -3.98
C LYS A 538 -21.17 17.41 -5.51
N ALA A 539 -20.34 16.57 -6.12
CA ALA A 539 -20.41 16.33 -7.56
C ALA A 539 -21.76 15.71 -7.95
N GLU A 540 -22.33 16.12 -9.08
CA GLU A 540 -23.60 15.61 -9.62
C GLU A 540 -23.65 14.08 -9.71
N ASN A 541 -22.51 13.46 -10.06
CA ASN A 541 -22.39 12.02 -10.22
C ASN A 541 -21.77 11.31 -9.01
N TYR A 542 -21.72 11.96 -7.85
CA TYR A 542 -21.20 11.35 -6.63
C TYR A 542 -22.16 10.26 -6.12
N THR A 543 -21.63 9.05 -5.97
CA THR A 543 -22.39 7.92 -5.39
C THR A 543 -21.68 7.40 -4.15
N ILE A 544 -22.42 7.26 -3.05
CA ILE A 544 -21.89 6.65 -1.82
C ILE A 544 -21.75 5.14 -2.07
N LYS A 545 -20.52 4.65 -2.23
CA LYS A 545 -20.26 3.20 -2.26
C LYS A 545 -20.63 2.60 -0.91
N LYS A 546 -21.74 1.84 -0.83
CA LYS A 546 -21.95 0.89 0.26
C LYS A 546 -20.81 -0.15 0.23
N PRO A 547 -20.30 -0.64 1.37
CA PRO A 547 -19.35 -1.74 1.37
C PRO A 547 -19.95 -2.93 0.61
N MET A 548 -19.26 -3.43 -0.42
CA MET A 548 -19.66 -4.66 -1.09
C MET A 548 -19.54 -5.82 -0.09
N PRO A 549 -20.54 -6.73 0.01
CA PRO A 549 -20.31 -8.02 0.63
C PRO A 549 -19.26 -8.78 -0.19
N PRO A 550 -18.45 -9.67 0.44
CA PRO A 550 -17.52 -10.53 -0.30
C PRO A 550 -18.30 -11.38 -1.33
N PRO A 551 -17.71 -11.67 -2.51
CA PRO A 551 -18.37 -12.51 -3.51
C PRO A 551 -18.66 -13.89 -2.92
N SER A 552 -19.93 -14.27 -2.89
CA SER A 552 -20.37 -15.58 -2.42
C SER A 552 -19.87 -16.67 -3.36
N THR A 553 -18.94 -17.49 -2.88
CA THR A 553 -18.55 -18.78 -3.45
C THR A 553 -19.70 -19.78 -3.27
N THR A 554 -20.53 -19.95 -4.30
CA THR A 554 -21.39 -21.13 -4.64
C THR A 554 -22.26 -20.68 -5.83
N GLY A 555 -22.37 -21.36 -6.97
CA GLY A 555 -22.18 -22.77 -7.24
C GLY A 555 -22.09 -23.08 -8.74
N ARG A 556 -21.44 -24.21 -9.01
CA ARG A 556 -21.28 -24.93 -10.28
C ARG A 556 -22.47 -24.81 -11.24
N ARG A 557 -22.21 -24.48 -12.51
CA ARG A 557 -23.04 -24.96 -13.63
C ARG A 557 -22.31 -26.08 -14.36
N ALA A 558 -22.65 -27.30 -13.97
CA ALA A 558 -22.49 -28.45 -14.83
C ALA A 558 -23.46 -28.33 -16.02
N SER A 559 -22.93 -28.62 -17.20
CA SER A 559 -23.65 -28.84 -18.46
C SER A 559 -24.82 -29.82 -18.27
N ARG A 560 -26.03 -29.40 -18.65
CA ARG A 560 -27.03 -30.29 -19.27
C ARG A 560 -27.87 -29.55 -20.32
N LYS A 561 -28.00 -30.23 -21.45
CA LYS A 561 -28.77 -29.91 -22.66
C LYS A 561 -30.28 -29.83 -22.41
N ASP A 562 -30.91 -29.22 -23.41
CA ASP A 562 -32.26 -29.48 -23.95
C ASP A 562 -33.45 -28.59 -23.54
N ARG A 563 -33.86 -27.82 -24.57
CA ARG A 563 -35.20 -27.67 -25.16
C ARG A 563 -36.32 -26.89 -24.44
N SER A 564 -37.05 -26.19 -25.32
CA SER A 564 -38.47 -25.76 -25.31
C SER A 564 -38.90 -24.47 -24.58
N SER A 565 -39.07 -23.41 -25.39
CA SER A 565 -40.32 -22.72 -25.76
C SER A 565 -41.35 -22.21 -24.73
N SER A 566 -41.96 -21.07 -25.13
CA SER A 566 -43.25 -20.47 -24.73
C SER A 566 -43.20 -19.57 -23.49
N LEU A 567 -43.36 -18.24 -23.63
CA LEU A 567 -44.54 -17.41 -23.94
C LEU A 567 -45.24 -16.88 -22.69
N ALA A 568 -45.37 -15.55 -22.69
CA ALA A 568 -46.43 -14.74 -22.09
C ALA A 568 -46.58 -14.68 -20.56
N GLY A 569 -46.58 -13.44 -20.05
CA GLY A 569 -47.76 -13.01 -19.31
C GLY A 569 -47.53 -12.21 -18.04
N ARG A 570 -47.80 -10.91 -18.19
CA ARG A 570 -48.73 -10.12 -17.34
C ARG A 570 -48.21 -9.48 -16.04
N LYS A 571 -48.11 -8.15 -16.13
CA LYS A 571 -48.23 -7.16 -15.06
C LYS A 571 -49.60 -7.20 -14.36
N ARG A 572 -49.61 -6.94 -13.05
CA ARG A 572 -50.46 -6.03 -12.24
C ARG A 572 -50.38 -6.51 -10.77
N SER A 573 -50.60 -5.74 -9.70
CA SER A 573 -50.67 -4.32 -9.32
C SER A 573 -51.45 -4.31 -7.99
N SER A 574 -51.03 -3.48 -7.01
CA SER A 574 -51.82 -2.89 -5.88
C SER A 574 -52.52 -3.86 -4.89
N SER A 575 -52.78 -3.60 -3.60
CA SER A 575 -52.87 -2.36 -2.78
C SER A 575 -53.05 -2.72 -1.28
N TYR A 576 -52.54 -1.84 -0.41
CA TYR A 576 -53.00 -1.40 0.94
C TYR A 576 -53.63 -2.38 1.96
N THR A 577 -53.09 -2.41 3.20
CA THR A 577 -53.63 -1.67 4.38
C THR A 577 -52.76 -1.86 5.63
N ASP A 578 -52.82 -0.85 6.51
CA ASP A 578 -52.02 -0.55 7.70
C ASP A 578 -51.91 -1.63 8.78
N ALA A 579 -50.70 -1.77 9.35
CA ALA A 579 -50.48 -2.18 10.73
C ALA A 579 -49.17 -1.54 11.29
N PRO A 580 -49.14 -1.08 12.55
CA PRO A 580 -48.03 -0.29 13.09
C PRO A 580 -46.84 -1.17 13.52
N LEU A 581 -45.63 -0.72 13.16
CA LEU A 581 -44.35 -1.34 13.52
C LEU A 581 -44.10 -1.26 15.04
N PRO A 582 -43.61 -2.33 15.71
CA PRO A 582 -43.05 -2.20 17.05
C PRO A 582 -41.66 -1.58 17.00
N HIS A 583 -41.44 -0.62 17.90
CA HIS A 583 -40.16 0.06 18.15
C HIS A 583 -39.06 -0.93 18.55
N SER A 584 -38.02 -1.08 17.72
CA SER A 584 -36.75 -1.63 18.18
C SER A 584 -35.89 -0.48 18.73
N LYS A 585 -35.96 -0.28 20.05
CA LYS A 585 -34.84 0.30 20.80
C LYS A 585 -33.73 -0.74 20.79
N ARG A 586 -32.80 -0.64 19.84
CA ARG A 586 -31.43 -1.08 20.07
C ARG A 586 -30.51 -0.04 19.47
N THR A 587 -29.88 0.71 20.36
CA THR A 587 -28.79 1.64 20.10
C THR A 587 -27.77 0.95 19.19
N CYS A 588 -27.82 1.27 17.90
CA CYS A 588 -26.74 0.92 16.99
C CYS A 588 -25.53 1.74 17.44
N SER A 589 -24.52 1.03 17.93
CA SER A 589 -23.16 1.53 18.03
C SER A 589 -22.82 2.22 16.71
N SER A 590 -22.74 3.54 16.74
CA SER A 590 -22.22 4.34 15.64
C SER A 590 -20.77 3.91 15.40
N SER A 591 -20.52 3.20 14.30
CA SER A 591 -19.20 3.19 13.68
C SER A 591 -19.18 4.29 12.61
N PRO A 592 -18.54 5.44 12.88
CA PRO A 592 -18.31 6.44 11.86
C PRO A 592 -16.98 6.15 11.19
N THR A 593 -17.01 5.53 10.01
CA THR A 593 -15.94 5.75 9.05
C THR A 593 -16.58 6.07 7.72
N LYS A 594 -16.86 7.37 7.54
CA LYS A 594 -16.97 7.98 6.20
C LYS A 594 -15.81 7.42 5.36
N PRO A 595 -16.04 6.92 4.13
CA PRO A 595 -14.94 6.45 3.30
C PRO A 595 -13.97 7.62 3.12
N ALA A 596 -12.71 7.44 3.55
CA ALA A 596 -11.77 8.52 3.87
C ALA A 596 -11.44 9.56 2.76
N ILE A 597 -12.05 9.61 1.58
CA ILE A 597 -11.57 10.31 0.37
C ILE A 597 -10.08 9.96 0.08
N ALA A 598 -9.56 10.00 -1.15
CA ALA A 598 -8.12 9.75 -1.36
C ALA A 598 -7.34 11.07 -1.23
N ASN A 599 -6.10 11.08 -0.72
CA ASN A 599 -5.18 12.22 -0.86
C ASN A 599 -3.80 11.72 -1.31
N ARG A 600 -3.01 12.60 -1.92
CA ARG A 600 -1.58 12.38 -2.18
C ARG A 600 -0.82 13.67 -1.91
N ILE A 601 0.40 13.53 -1.41
CA ILE A 601 1.34 14.61 -1.10
C ILE A 601 2.53 14.48 -2.05
N HIS A 602 2.98 15.60 -2.60
CA HIS A 602 4.16 15.69 -3.45
C HIS A 602 5.43 15.70 -2.59
N ARG A 603 6.25 14.66 -2.71
CA ARG A 603 7.51 14.52 -1.99
C ARG A 603 8.69 14.52 -2.95
N ARG A 604 9.80 15.07 -2.48
CA ARG A 604 11.09 15.12 -3.17
C ARG A 604 12.14 14.39 -2.34
N VAL A 605 12.84 13.46 -2.97
CA VAL A 605 13.92 12.67 -2.37
C VAL A 605 15.17 12.85 -3.21
N ILE A 606 16.31 13.02 -2.55
CA ILE A 606 17.61 13.24 -3.19
C ILE A 606 18.58 12.19 -2.68
N VAL A 607 19.20 11.46 -3.61
CA VAL A 607 20.16 10.39 -3.31
C VAL A 607 21.51 10.66 -3.97
N ARG A 608 22.56 10.08 -3.36
CA ARG A 608 23.95 10.25 -3.78
C ARG A 608 24.30 9.39 -4.98
N ASP A 609 23.78 8.16 -4.99
CA ASP A 609 24.19 7.15 -5.95
C ASP A 609 23.43 7.29 -7.28
N TYR A 610 24.16 7.17 -8.38
CA TYR A 610 23.62 7.16 -9.73
C TYR A 610 24.07 5.91 -10.47
N GLY A 611 23.15 5.31 -11.22
CA GLY A 611 23.40 4.12 -12.03
C GLY A 611 22.41 4.01 -13.17
N LYS A 612 22.58 3.00 -14.01
CA LYS A 612 21.65 2.63 -15.08
C LYS A 612 20.81 1.44 -14.62
N PRO A 613 19.55 1.30 -15.07
CA PRO A 613 18.77 0.09 -14.83
C PRO A 613 19.54 -1.16 -15.23
N ILE A 614 19.40 -2.25 -14.46
CA ILE A 614 20.25 -3.44 -14.55
C ILE A 614 20.25 -4.09 -15.94
N TYR A 615 19.12 -4.02 -16.66
CA TYR A 615 19.00 -4.56 -18.02
C TYR A 615 19.82 -3.79 -19.07
N LYS A 616 20.44 -2.66 -18.69
CA LYS A 616 21.36 -1.86 -19.52
C LYS A 616 22.83 -2.15 -19.23
N SER A 617 23.14 -3.19 -18.44
CA SER A 617 24.52 -3.65 -18.22
C SER A 617 25.29 -3.82 -19.54
N SER A 618 26.59 -3.55 -19.53
CA SER A 618 27.41 -3.66 -20.74
C SER A 618 27.66 -5.11 -21.19
N SER A 619 27.61 -6.07 -20.25
CA SER A 619 27.89 -7.48 -20.50
C SER A 619 27.05 -8.42 -19.63
N ARG A 620 27.05 -9.72 -19.96
CA ARG A 620 26.44 -10.78 -19.14
C ARG A 620 27.11 -10.91 -17.78
N THR A 621 28.43 -10.82 -17.75
CA THR A 621 29.25 -10.82 -16.53
C THR A 621 28.87 -9.66 -15.60
N SER A 622 28.70 -8.46 -16.18
CA SER A 622 28.22 -7.27 -15.47
C SER A 622 26.79 -7.45 -14.95
N LEU A 623 25.88 -8.01 -15.75
CA LEU A 623 24.51 -8.33 -15.32
C LEU A 623 24.49 -9.26 -14.09
N LEU A 624 25.26 -10.35 -14.12
CA LEU A 624 25.31 -11.31 -13.01
C LEU A 624 25.97 -10.72 -11.76
N ALA A 625 27.04 -9.94 -11.91
CA ALA A 625 27.67 -9.23 -10.82
C ALA A 625 26.73 -8.19 -10.19
N ALA A 626 25.96 -7.47 -11.01
CA ALA A 626 24.99 -6.49 -10.53
C ALA A 626 23.83 -7.14 -9.79
N LEU A 627 23.33 -8.29 -10.28
CA LEU A 627 22.30 -9.06 -9.57
C LEU A 627 22.81 -9.57 -8.22
N GLU A 628 24.04 -10.09 -8.17
CA GLU A 628 24.69 -10.52 -6.93
C GLU A 628 24.79 -9.36 -5.93
N GLY A 629 25.31 -8.21 -6.36
CA GLY A 629 25.44 -7.02 -5.52
C GLY A 629 24.10 -6.45 -5.05
N CYS A 630 23.05 -6.49 -5.89
CA CYS A 630 21.71 -6.08 -5.49
C CYS A 630 21.07 -7.05 -4.47
N ILE A 631 21.33 -8.36 -4.58
CA ILE A 631 20.87 -9.34 -3.58
C ILE A 631 21.59 -9.11 -2.25
N GLU A 632 22.89 -8.81 -2.28
CA GLU A 632 23.65 -8.40 -1.10
C GLU A 632 23.09 -7.12 -0.47
N GLY A 633 22.74 -6.12 -1.29
CA GLY A 633 22.10 -4.90 -0.80
C GLY A 633 20.73 -5.15 -0.19
N TYR A 634 19.96 -6.08 -0.78
CA TYR A 634 18.68 -6.49 -0.21
C TYR A 634 18.84 -7.22 1.13
N GLU A 635 19.80 -8.13 1.23
CA GLU A 635 20.13 -8.83 2.48
C GLU A 635 20.53 -7.85 3.58
N SER A 636 21.38 -6.86 3.25
CA SER A 636 21.79 -5.81 4.19
C SER A 636 20.60 -4.95 4.63
N LEU A 637 19.73 -4.54 3.69
CA LEU A 637 18.51 -3.78 3.98
C LEU A 637 17.56 -4.55 4.92
N HIS A 638 17.37 -5.84 4.66
CA HIS A 638 16.52 -6.71 5.48
C HIS A 638 17.12 -6.90 6.88
N THR A 639 18.38 -7.33 6.96
CA THR A 639 19.00 -7.77 8.22
C THR A 639 19.43 -6.62 9.13
N GLN A 640 19.86 -5.48 8.57
CA GLN A 640 20.34 -4.34 9.36
C GLN A 640 19.24 -3.30 9.61
N ALA A 641 18.43 -2.99 8.60
CA ALA A 641 17.37 -1.99 8.72
C ALA A 641 15.98 -2.59 9.03
N GLY A 642 15.81 -3.92 8.98
CA GLY A 642 14.53 -4.58 9.24
C GLY A 642 13.47 -4.25 8.19
N MET A 643 13.89 -3.97 6.94
CA MET A 643 13.01 -3.50 5.87
C MET A 643 12.87 -4.54 4.75
N LEU A 644 11.63 -4.76 4.31
CA LEU A 644 11.30 -5.54 3.10
C LEU A 644 11.02 -4.58 1.95
N GLN A 645 11.55 -4.81 0.75
CA GLN A 645 11.54 -3.82 -0.33
C GLN A 645 10.23 -3.86 -1.15
N ARG A 646 9.69 -5.05 -1.45
CA ARG A 646 8.34 -5.29 -2.01
C ARG A 646 8.03 -4.77 -3.41
N ASP A 647 9.01 -4.25 -4.14
CA ASP A 647 8.94 -3.75 -5.52
C ASP A 647 10.25 -4.01 -6.29
N ILE A 648 10.81 -5.22 -6.13
CA ILE A 648 12.00 -5.65 -6.88
C ILE A 648 11.61 -5.78 -8.34
N SER A 649 12.24 -4.97 -9.19
CA SER A 649 11.96 -4.89 -10.62
C SER A 649 13.21 -4.46 -11.39
N PRO A 650 13.30 -4.70 -12.71
CA PRO A 650 14.49 -4.37 -13.50
C PRO A 650 14.83 -2.87 -13.48
N ASN A 651 13.86 -2.01 -13.18
CA ASN A 651 14.03 -0.56 -13.10
C ASN A 651 14.51 -0.07 -11.73
N ASN A 652 14.38 -0.89 -10.68
CA ASN A 652 14.75 -0.56 -9.31
C ASN A 652 16.06 -1.23 -8.88
N LEU A 653 16.61 -2.10 -9.71
CA LEU A 653 17.97 -2.63 -9.61
C LEU A 653 18.88 -1.80 -10.52
N LEU A 654 19.92 -1.19 -9.97
CA LEU A 654 20.85 -0.36 -10.74
C LEU A 654 22.23 -1.01 -10.82
N VAL A 655 22.89 -0.77 -11.95
CA VAL A 655 24.31 -1.07 -12.20
C VAL A 655 25.05 0.23 -12.48
N ASN A 656 26.23 0.37 -11.88
CA ASN A 656 27.17 1.45 -12.13
C ASN A 656 28.50 0.85 -12.60
N GLU A 657 28.81 1.10 -13.87
CA GLU A 657 30.06 0.67 -14.51
C GLU A 657 31.03 1.86 -14.70
N GLU A 658 30.69 3.02 -14.13
CA GLU A 658 31.54 4.21 -14.12
C GLU A 658 32.41 4.20 -12.85
N ASP A 659 33.70 4.53 -12.99
CA ASP A 659 34.62 4.69 -11.87
C ASP A 659 34.31 5.99 -11.11
N ASN A 660 33.41 5.90 -10.15
CA ASN A 660 32.95 7.02 -9.33
C ASN A 660 32.56 6.56 -7.92
N SER A 661 32.12 7.49 -7.08
CA SER A 661 31.80 7.21 -5.68
C SER A 661 30.53 6.39 -5.44
N SER A 662 29.75 6.06 -6.48
CA SER A 662 28.50 5.30 -6.36
C SER A 662 28.76 3.80 -6.24
N TRP A 663 27.85 3.08 -5.59
CA TRP A 663 27.93 1.61 -5.53
C TRP A 663 27.97 0.97 -6.93
N PRO A 664 28.78 -0.08 -7.18
CA PRO A 664 28.81 -0.80 -8.46
C PRO A 664 27.45 -1.41 -8.84
N ALA A 665 26.66 -1.80 -7.84
CA ALA A 665 25.28 -2.23 -8.01
C ALA A 665 24.49 -1.93 -6.74
N PHE A 666 23.24 -1.50 -6.88
CA PHE A 666 22.45 -1.09 -5.73
C PHE A 666 20.94 -1.05 -5.99
N LEU A 667 20.18 -1.12 -4.90
CA LEU A 667 18.73 -0.94 -4.89
C LEU A 667 18.33 0.53 -4.80
N ILE A 668 17.23 0.86 -5.45
CA ILE A 668 16.52 2.13 -5.30
C ILE A 668 15.03 1.89 -5.00
N ASP A 669 14.32 2.99 -4.75
CA ASP A 669 12.86 3.03 -4.59
C ASP A 669 12.37 2.24 -3.36
N LEU A 670 12.37 2.90 -2.20
CA LEU A 670 11.82 2.37 -0.95
C LEU A 670 10.36 2.79 -0.71
N ASP A 671 9.68 3.41 -1.69
CA ASP A 671 8.28 3.90 -1.56
C ASP A 671 7.23 2.82 -1.19
N LEU A 672 7.56 1.56 -1.44
CA LEU A 672 6.71 0.39 -1.13
C LEU A 672 7.27 -0.49 -0.01
N ALA A 673 8.46 -0.12 0.49
CA ALA A 673 9.13 -0.85 1.54
C ALA A 673 8.33 -0.75 2.84
N ILE A 674 8.52 -1.73 3.71
CA ILE A 674 7.87 -1.80 5.02
C ILE A 674 8.87 -2.30 6.05
N LYS A 675 8.67 -1.89 7.30
CA LYS A 675 9.25 -2.57 8.44
C LYS A 675 8.65 -3.95 8.61
N GLU A 676 9.50 -4.96 8.76
CA GLU A 676 9.09 -6.35 8.97
C GLU A 676 8.28 -6.49 10.26
N GLN A 677 8.65 -5.78 11.32
CA GLN A 677 8.00 -5.81 12.63
C GLN A 677 6.79 -4.86 12.79
N ARG A 678 6.22 -4.34 11.70
CA ARG A 678 5.11 -3.37 11.81
C ARG A 678 3.86 -3.98 12.44
N GLU A 679 3.19 -3.21 13.30
CA GLU A 679 1.98 -3.67 14.00
C GLU A 679 0.73 -3.65 13.10
N GLN A 680 0.67 -2.77 12.09
CA GLN A 680 -0.51 -2.57 11.24
C GLN A 680 -0.16 -2.28 9.78
N ALA A 681 -1.09 -2.56 8.86
CA ALA A 681 -0.99 -2.11 7.48
C ALA A 681 -1.12 -0.59 7.40
N SER A 682 -0.43 0.05 6.45
CA SER A 682 -0.41 1.51 6.29
C SER A 682 -1.77 2.19 6.04
N GLY A 683 -2.87 1.45 5.89
CA GLY A 683 -4.19 2.03 5.57
C GLY A 683 -4.32 2.68 4.19
N ALA A 684 -3.22 2.79 3.42
CA ALA A 684 -3.24 3.33 2.07
C ALA A 684 -4.20 2.54 1.15
N ARG A 685 -4.82 3.24 0.18
CA ARG A 685 -5.89 2.70 -0.67
C ARG A 685 -5.41 1.83 -1.85
N GLY A 686 -4.11 1.80 -2.12
CA GLY A 686 -3.56 1.15 -3.31
C GLY A 686 -2.07 0.78 -3.18
N LYS A 687 -1.66 -0.45 -3.53
CA LYS A 687 -0.27 -0.83 -3.87
C LYS A 687 -0.15 -0.81 -5.38
N THR A 688 0.81 -0.06 -5.92
CA THR A 688 1.13 -0.08 -7.35
C THR A 688 2.57 -0.57 -7.48
N GLY A 689 2.75 -1.88 -7.53
CA GLY A 689 4.04 -2.53 -7.79
C GLY A 689 4.08 -3.17 -9.18
N THR A 690 5.25 -3.56 -9.64
CA THR A 690 5.40 -4.17 -10.97
C THR A 690 5.00 -5.65 -10.98
N ARG A 691 3.76 -5.92 -11.43
CA ARG A 691 3.08 -7.22 -11.28
C ARG A 691 3.84 -8.41 -11.86
N ALA A 692 4.49 -8.22 -13.00
CA ALA A 692 5.28 -9.26 -13.65
C ALA A 692 6.37 -9.86 -12.73
N PHE A 693 6.82 -9.13 -11.70
CA PHE A 693 7.86 -9.56 -10.77
C PHE A 693 7.33 -9.97 -9.40
N MET A 694 6.05 -9.75 -9.10
CA MET A 694 5.45 -10.15 -7.82
C MET A 694 5.53 -11.66 -7.61
N ALA A 695 5.87 -12.08 -6.39
CA ALA A 695 5.95 -13.47 -6.02
C ALA A 695 4.59 -14.20 -6.17
N ILE A 696 4.64 -15.50 -6.47
CA ILE A 696 3.43 -16.34 -6.62
C ILE A 696 2.59 -16.30 -5.33
N GLY A 697 3.23 -16.37 -4.16
CA GLY A 697 2.60 -16.19 -2.84
C GLY A 697 1.76 -14.92 -2.71
N VAL A 698 2.41 -13.80 -3.04
CA VAL A 698 1.81 -12.46 -2.91
C VAL A 698 0.65 -12.26 -3.89
N LEU A 699 0.66 -12.90 -5.06
CA LEU A 699 -0.40 -12.76 -6.06
C LEU A 699 -1.72 -13.44 -5.69
N PHE A 700 -1.69 -14.53 -4.92
CA PHE A 700 -2.91 -15.17 -4.42
C PHE A 700 -3.54 -14.42 -3.23
N ASP A 701 -2.88 -13.37 -2.72
CA ASP A 701 -3.26 -12.61 -1.51
C ASP A 701 -3.51 -13.51 -0.28
N ASP A 702 -2.86 -14.69 -0.27
CA ASP A 702 -3.00 -15.70 0.79
C ASP A 702 -1.83 -15.70 1.78
N GLU A 703 -0.76 -14.95 1.51
CA GLU A 703 0.48 -14.95 2.29
C GLU A 703 0.90 -13.52 2.70
N GLN A 704 1.43 -13.40 3.93
CA GLN A 704 2.11 -12.18 4.36
C GLN A 704 3.41 -12.01 3.55
N HIS A 705 3.75 -10.78 3.16
CA HIS A 705 4.99 -10.53 2.42
C HIS A 705 6.21 -10.80 3.32
N LEU A 706 7.04 -11.77 2.94
CA LEU A 706 8.30 -12.15 3.59
C LEU A 706 9.50 -11.85 2.69
N PHE A 707 10.71 -11.88 3.23
CA PHE A 707 11.91 -11.56 2.45
C PHE A 707 12.14 -12.47 1.24
N MET A 708 11.70 -13.73 1.33
CA MET A 708 11.82 -14.71 0.24
C MET A 708 11.00 -14.30 -1.00
N HIS A 709 9.91 -13.54 -0.83
CA HIS A 709 9.12 -13.06 -1.95
C HIS A 709 9.90 -12.04 -2.78
N ASP A 710 10.71 -11.19 -2.14
CA ASP A 710 11.59 -10.26 -2.86
C ASP A 710 12.73 -11.05 -3.56
N LEU A 711 13.23 -12.14 -2.96
CA LEU A 711 14.17 -13.06 -3.61
C LEU A 711 13.56 -13.79 -4.81
N GLU A 712 12.29 -14.19 -4.74
CA GLU A 712 11.55 -14.72 -5.89
C GLU A 712 11.45 -13.68 -7.02
N SER A 713 11.23 -12.40 -6.67
CA SER A 713 11.22 -11.30 -7.63
C SER A 713 12.57 -11.14 -8.36
N PHE A 714 13.72 -11.32 -7.69
CA PHE A 714 15.03 -11.32 -8.36
C PHE A 714 15.14 -12.40 -9.45
N PHE A 715 14.60 -13.60 -9.21
CA PHE A 715 14.54 -14.64 -10.24
C PHE A 715 13.69 -14.21 -11.43
N TRP A 716 12.50 -13.64 -11.18
CA TRP A 716 11.64 -13.15 -12.25
C TRP A 716 12.27 -12.01 -13.05
N VAL A 717 13.07 -11.14 -12.41
CA VAL A 717 13.84 -10.08 -13.08
C VAL A 717 14.84 -10.68 -14.07
N LEU A 718 15.68 -11.63 -13.65
CA LEU A 718 16.64 -12.26 -14.56
C LEU A 718 15.94 -13.02 -15.69
N PHE A 719 14.89 -13.79 -15.36
CA PHE A 719 14.10 -14.50 -16.37
C PHE A 719 13.49 -13.56 -17.41
N TRP A 720 12.95 -12.42 -16.98
CA TRP A 720 12.42 -11.39 -17.86
C TRP A 720 13.49 -10.78 -18.76
N ILE A 721 14.65 -10.44 -18.20
CA ILE A 721 15.77 -9.87 -18.95
C ILE A 721 16.21 -10.83 -20.06
N CYS A 722 16.40 -12.11 -19.75
CA CYS A 722 16.79 -13.13 -20.72
C CYS A 722 15.80 -13.28 -21.90
N ILE A 723 14.52 -12.96 -21.70
CA ILE A 723 13.47 -13.09 -22.72
C ILE A 723 13.31 -11.82 -23.54
N HIS A 724 13.28 -10.68 -22.86
CA HIS A 724 12.88 -9.40 -23.45
C HIS A 724 14.06 -8.52 -23.88
N TYR A 725 15.30 -8.93 -23.64
CA TYR A 725 16.47 -8.14 -24.04
C TYR A 725 17.49 -8.99 -24.78
N ASP A 726 18.03 -8.48 -25.88
CA ASP A 726 19.18 -9.02 -26.61
C ASP A 726 20.36 -8.07 -26.39
N GLY A 727 21.11 -8.28 -25.30
CA GLY A 727 22.01 -7.27 -24.75
C GLY A 727 21.22 -6.06 -24.27
N GLN A 728 21.46 -4.89 -24.88
CA GLN A 728 20.76 -3.63 -24.56
C GLN A 728 19.52 -3.38 -25.44
N GLN A 729 19.24 -4.24 -26.42
CA GLN A 729 18.10 -4.08 -27.31
C GLN A 729 16.85 -4.75 -26.73
N GLU A 730 15.79 -3.98 -26.52
CA GLU A 730 14.50 -4.50 -26.04
C GLU A 730 13.74 -5.19 -27.19
N ARG A 731 13.13 -6.33 -26.88
CA ARG A 731 12.15 -7.03 -27.71
C ARG A 731 10.96 -7.45 -26.87
N ILE A 732 9.79 -7.55 -27.50
CA ILE A 732 8.58 -8.00 -26.81
C ILE A 732 8.24 -9.42 -27.23
N VAL A 733 8.19 -10.32 -26.24
CA VAL A 733 7.65 -11.67 -26.40
C VAL A 733 6.22 -11.67 -25.87
N PRO A 734 5.18 -11.73 -26.74
CA PRO A 734 3.79 -11.53 -26.34
C PRO A 734 3.30 -12.48 -25.23
N ARG A 735 3.85 -13.70 -25.18
CA ARG A 735 3.53 -14.71 -24.15
C ARG A 735 3.84 -14.23 -22.74
N PHE A 736 4.90 -13.45 -22.55
CA PHE A 736 5.34 -12.98 -21.23
C PHE A 736 4.97 -11.51 -21.01
N ASP A 737 4.89 -10.70 -22.08
CA ASP A 737 4.37 -9.33 -22.00
C ASP A 737 2.96 -9.25 -21.40
N LYS A 738 2.13 -10.28 -21.67
CA LYS A 738 0.77 -10.37 -21.10
C LYS A 738 0.74 -10.35 -19.57
N TRP A 739 1.85 -10.71 -18.90
CA TRP A 739 1.94 -10.70 -17.43
C TRP A 739 1.74 -9.31 -16.82
N ASN A 740 1.92 -8.25 -17.60
CA ASN A 740 1.59 -6.89 -17.19
C ASN A 740 0.08 -6.65 -17.02
N TYR A 741 -0.76 -7.47 -17.69
CA TYR A 741 -2.19 -7.20 -17.85
C TYR A 741 -3.13 -8.29 -17.30
N LEU A 742 -2.68 -9.55 -17.19
CA LEU A 742 -3.47 -10.65 -16.59
C LEU A 742 -3.94 -10.29 -15.18
N ASP A 743 -5.06 -10.78 -14.66
CA ASP A 743 -5.39 -10.60 -13.24
C ASP A 743 -4.43 -11.40 -12.32
N ALA A 744 -4.56 -11.23 -11.00
CA ALA A 744 -3.56 -11.74 -10.06
C ALA A 744 -3.54 -13.27 -10.00
N GLU A 745 -4.71 -13.91 -10.05
CA GLU A 745 -4.86 -15.36 -10.02
C GLU A 745 -4.34 -15.98 -11.33
N GLU A 746 -4.75 -15.43 -12.48
CA GLU A 746 -4.27 -15.86 -13.80
C GLU A 746 -2.74 -15.72 -13.95
N LEU A 747 -2.17 -14.63 -13.42
CA LEU A 747 -0.73 -14.42 -13.44
C LEU A 747 0.01 -15.44 -12.57
N ALA A 748 -0.51 -15.71 -11.38
CA ALA A 748 0.10 -16.64 -10.44
C ALA A 748 0.09 -18.08 -11.01
N ASP A 749 -1.01 -18.51 -11.60
CA ASP A 749 -1.12 -19.80 -12.30
C ASP A 749 -0.19 -19.87 -13.51
N SER A 750 -0.10 -18.79 -14.29
CA SER A 750 0.84 -18.73 -15.41
C SER A 750 2.29 -18.86 -14.95
N LYS A 751 2.67 -18.30 -13.79
CA LYS A 751 4.00 -18.40 -13.22
C LYS A 751 4.30 -19.79 -12.68
N LYS A 752 3.37 -20.37 -11.91
CA LYS A 752 3.45 -21.76 -11.44
C LYS A 752 3.69 -22.73 -12.59
N GLY A 753 2.92 -22.60 -13.67
CA GLY A 753 3.08 -23.43 -14.87
C GLY A 753 4.43 -23.31 -15.57
N VAL A 754 5.18 -22.22 -15.38
CA VAL A 754 6.52 -22.04 -15.96
C VAL A 754 7.60 -22.78 -15.14
N VAL A 755 7.47 -22.83 -13.81
CA VAL A 755 8.56 -23.28 -12.92
C VAL A 755 8.41 -24.71 -12.39
N VAL A 756 7.22 -25.29 -12.51
CA VAL A 756 6.86 -26.60 -11.93
C VAL A 756 7.67 -27.77 -12.53
N ASP A 757 7.72 -27.89 -13.86
CA ASP A 757 8.43 -28.96 -14.55
C ASP A 757 9.74 -28.45 -15.18
N GLU A 758 10.83 -29.15 -14.89
CA GLU A 758 12.14 -28.74 -15.37
C GLU A 758 12.32 -28.86 -16.88
N ARG A 759 11.75 -29.90 -17.51
CA ARG A 759 11.89 -30.11 -18.96
C ARG A 759 11.13 -29.03 -19.72
N ASP A 760 9.94 -28.69 -19.25
CA ASP A 760 9.13 -27.61 -19.83
C ASP A 760 9.77 -26.24 -19.61
N PHE A 761 10.38 -26.01 -18.44
CA PHE A 761 11.16 -24.79 -18.18
C PHE A 761 12.33 -24.67 -19.16
N LEU A 762 13.16 -25.71 -19.29
CA LEU A 762 14.32 -25.71 -20.20
C LEU A 762 13.89 -25.52 -21.66
N LYS A 763 12.83 -26.19 -22.11
CA LYS A 763 12.27 -25.99 -23.45
C LYS A 763 11.79 -24.56 -23.66
N THR A 764 11.12 -23.98 -22.67
CA THR A 764 10.66 -22.60 -22.70
C THR A 764 11.83 -21.63 -22.78
N ALA A 765 12.88 -21.83 -21.96
CA ALA A 765 14.08 -21.02 -21.96
C ALA A 765 14.84 -21.11 -23.29
N GLN A 766 15.08 -22.32 -23.82
CA GLN A 766 15.71 -22.53 -25.13
C GLN A 766 14.96 -21.82 -26.27
N THR A 767 13.63 -21.83 -26.23
CA THR A 767 12.79 -21.21 -27.27
C THR A 767 12.72 -19.69 -27.15
N ASN A 768 12.67 -19.16 -25.91
CA ASN A 768 12.31 -17.77 -25.66
C ASN A 768 13.45 -16.90 -25.12
N PHE A 769 14.58 -17.45 -24.69
CA PHE A 769 15.74 -16.62 -24.34
C PHE A 769 16.36 -16.08 -25.63
N THR A 770 16.82 -14.83 -25.58
CA THR A 770 17.50 -14.22 -26.73
C THR A 770 18.81 -14.93 -27.03
N PRO A 771 19.31 -14.87 -28.27
CA PRO A 771 20.62 -15.43 -28.62
C PRO A 771 21.72 -15.00 -27.66
N TYR A 772 21.73 -13.73 -27.24
CA TYR A 772 22.71 -13.20 -26.29
C TYR A 772 22.68 -13.92 -24.93
N TYR A 773 21.51 -14.24 -24.40
CA TYR A 773 21.33 -14.84 -23.07
C TYR A 773 21.14 -16.37 -23.06
N GLN A 774 21.30 -17.07 -24.19
CA GLN A 774 21.23 -18.54 -24.25
C GLN A 774 22.24 -19.22 -23.30
N SER A 775 23.44 -18.64 -23.13
CA SER A 775 24.46 -19.16 -22.21
C SER A 775 24.01 -19.16 -20.74
N LEU A 776 23.03 -18.34 -20.37
CA LEU A 776 22.54 -18.25 -18.99
C LEU A 776 21.50 -19.32 -18.64
N ILE A 777 21.01 -20.15 -19.58
CA ILE A 777 19.96 -21.14 -19.31
C ILE A 777 20.31 -22.06 -18.14
N SER A 778 21.56 -22.55 -18.07
CA SER A 778 22.04 -23.39 -16.98
C SER A 778 21.98 -22.66 -15.63
N CYS A 779 22.45 -21.41 -15.59
CA CYS A 779 22.41 -20.56 -14.39
C CYS A 779 20.97 -20.30 -13.92
N VAL A 780 20.08 -19.87 -14.83
CA VAL A 780 18.68 -19.58 -14.47
C VAL A 780 17.95 -20.85 -14.00
N ASN A 781 18.22 -22.02 -14.57
CA ASN A 781 17.64 -23.27 -14.09
C ASN A 781 18.20 -23.70 -12.71
N LYS A 782 19.50 -23.48 -12.43
CA LYS A 782 20.08 -23.68 -11.10
C LYS A 782 19.38 -22.78 -10.07
N LEU A 783 19.14 -21.50 -10.41
CA LEU A 783 18.37 -20.57 -9.56
C LEU A 783 16.94 -21.04 -9.36
N ARG A 784 16.24 -21.46 -10.43
CA ARG A 784 14.87 -21.99 -10.35
C ARG A 784 14.75 -23.11 -9.32
N ARG A 785 15.69 -24.08 -9.30
CA ARG A 785 15.66 -25.20 -8.34
C ARG A 785 15.79 -24.75 -6.88
N LYS A 786 16.47 -23.62 -6.62
CA LYS A 786 16.66 -23.07 -5.27
C LYS A 786 15.52 -22.14 -4.84
N VAL A 787 15.02 -21.32 -5.76
CA VAL A 787 13.90 -20.41 -5.51
C VAL A 787 12.57 -21.17 -5.45
N PHE A 788 12.45 -22.26 -6.22
CA PHE A 788 11.27 -23.12 -6.26
C PHE A 788 11.64 -24.59 -5.99
N PRO A 789 11.95 -24.96 -4.74
CA PRO A 789 12.27 -26.34 -4.40
C PRO A 789 11.10 -27.26 -4.77
N ASN A 790 11.40 -28.35 -5.50
CA ASN A 790 10.39 -29.27 -6.06
C ASN A 790 9.34 -28.62 -6.97
N GLY A 791 9.63 -27.43 -7.53
CA GLY A 791 8.67 -26.67 -8.34
C GLY A 791 7.60 -25.93 -7.54
N GLU A 792 7.75 -25.86 -6.21
CA GLU A 792 6.82 -25.19 -5.31
C GLU A 792 7.40 -23.88 -4.77
N ARG A 793 6.53 -22.96 -4.35
CA ARG A 793 6.94 -21.72 -3.66
C ARG A 793 7.41 -22.04 -2.24
N TRP A 794 8.33 -21.22 -1.71
CA TRP A 794 8.68 -21.29 -0.29
C TRP A 794 7.47 -20.94 0.59
N ARG A 795 7.26 -21.73 1.65
CA ARG A 795 6.25 -21.44 2.69
C ARG A 795 6.89 -20.99 3.99
N ASP A 796 8.06 -21.55 4.30
CA ASP A 796 8.81 -21.25 5.51
C ASP A 796 10.08 -20.44 5.20
N PRO A 797 10.40 -19.39 5.98
CA PRO A 797 11.62 -18.60 5.83
C PRO A 797 12.91 -19.43 5.76
N SER A 798 13.72 -19.20 4.72
CA SER A 798 15.02 -19.86 4.53
C SER A 798 16.12 -18.84 4.23
N PRO A 799 16.89 -18.38 5.25
CA PRO A 799 18.00 -17.45 5.06
C PRO A 799 19.09 -17.98 4.12
N GLN A 800 19.23 -19.30 4.02
CA GLN A 800 20.19 -19.96 3.11
C GLN A 800 19.96 -19.59 1.64
N LEU A 801 18.76 -19.16 1.28
CA LEU A 801 18.42 -18.77 -0.09
C LEU A 801 19.29 -17.59 -0.60
N TYR A 802 19.67 -16.64 0.27
CA TYR A 802 20.59 -15.55 -0.10
C TYR A 802 21.94 -16.10 -0.57
N LEU A 803 22.53 -17.00 0.23
CA LEU A 803 23.84 -17.61 -0.05
C LEU A 803 23.79 -18.45 -1.32
N ASP A 804 22.75 -19.27 -1.47
CA ASP A 804 22.57 -20.14 -2.62
C ASP A 804 22.44 -19.34 -3.92
N MET A 805 21.62 -18.28 -3.93
CA MET A 805 21.45 -17.43 -5.12
C MET A 805 22.74 -16.69 -5.49
N LYS A 806 23.41 -16.06 -4.53
CA LYS A 806 24.70 -15.37 -4.77
C LYS A 806 25.77 -16.34 -5.28
N GLY A 807 25.86 -17.53 -4.69
CA GLY A 807 26.81 -18.57 -5.10
C GLY A 807 26.60 -19.04 -6.54
N ILE A 808 25.35 -19.24 -6.97
CA ILE A 808 25.01 -19.63 -8.35
C ILE A 808 25.37 -18.52 -9.34
N LEU A 809 25.05 -17.26 -9.04
CA LEU A 809 25.37 -16.11 -9.89
C LEU A 809 26.89 -15.96 -10.06
N ARG A 810 27.64 -16.09 -8.96
CA ARG A 810 29.10 -16.00 -8.97
C ARG A 810 29.75 -17.12 -9.78
N ALA A 811 29.28 -18.36 -9.62
CA ALA A 811 29.79 -19.49 -10.39
C ALA A 811 29.55 -19.30 -11.90
N ALA A 812 28.34 -18.87 -12.28
CA ALA A 812 28.02 -18.60 -13.68
C ALA A 812 28.82 -17.42 -14.26
N ARG A 813 29.15 -16.41 -13.45
CA ARG A 813 30.03 -15.30 -13.84
C ARG A 813 31.43 -15.81 -14.19
N ASN A 814 32.03 -16.61 -13.31
CA ASN A 814 33.36 -17.18 -13.54
C ASN A 814 33.37 -18.09 -14.79
N GLU A 815 32.33 -18.91 -14.97
CA GLU A 815 32.17 -19.74 -16.18
C GLU A 815 32.12 -18.89 -17.47
N LEU A 816 31.50 -17.70 -17.44
CA LEU A 816 31.47 -16.79 -18.58
C LEU A 816 32.80 -16.09 -18.82
N GLU A 817 33.49 -15.67 -17.78
CA GLU A 817 34.81 -15.04 -17.88
C GLU A 817 35.83 -16.01 -18.51
N GLU A 818 35.75 -17.30 -18.20
CA GLU A 818 36.57 -18.35 -18.82
C GLU A 818 36.22 -18.61 -20.30
N LEU A 819 34.99 -18.32 -20.73
CA LEU A 819 34.54 -18.48 -22.12
C LEU A 819 34.75 -17.24 -22.99
N GLU A 820 34.82 -16.06 -22.37
CA GLU A 820 34.97 -14.76 -23.03
C GLU A 820 36.41 -14.22 -23.00
N GLY A 821 37.27 -14.73 -22.10
CA GLY A 821 38.71 -14.49 -22.06
C GLY A 821 39.49 -15.46 -22.93
#